data_AF-A2EIE7-F1
#
_entry.id   AF-A2EIE7-F1
#
_cell.length_a   1.000
_cell.length_b   1.000
_cell.length_c   1.000
_cell.angle_alpha   90.00
_cell.angle_beta   90.00
_cell.angle_gamma   90.00
#
_symmetry.space_group_name_H-M   'P 1'
#
loop_
_entity.id
_entity.type
_entity.pdbx_description
1 polymer ?
#
loop_
_entity_poly.entity_id
_entity_poly.type
_entity_poly.pdbx_seq_one_letter_code
_entity_poly.pdbx_strand_id
1 'polypeptide(L)'
;MGDKKGKEAPKGDAKPVIKQEVPPPPTVNSSEYTALLRNKPFTEFNKYPAAFYDTLKTQTFESAAPFHDKPLRESYEEILNEFNAAAPGDLVRNPTQAIIDFGQYIRANINPEVFKFIANCWPPTIPANGSDLYCLFLIKLLHKAKQPQEMLQWIAQMIFPINYTKPNPNPHLAICRCKKGKKPGFWAVLDQNKIFYIFTFKGNDQQEVFNVKPHKFQVGKDQISIEVMNDKGKALWKFIPEDPAQIQLWEHVLETPAPMIQFQTSFKTPAPDQFYQALYATVMNADSHILRALLSPQISQPDTPVTRRVVESFAHVYNYGGKMNVLIEQVLLYDLTHLTCTLNEYISKPSHAKNLILFIVKYYSTPYLKNFITKLATFIDETGISGLGTPEVNVEGVEKLVNNVVKFIAHSYYLIPDQIRQAFNILRTYLSLIANNTLSIYQFISEIFLKDFLYSILLDIKKFAPTVQHPEYFPPLARLLYVIFSFGNLDGEFAPLEKLEKRLFKKLYPLLLEFAITISDHPDNEVDWIAPKADPLARAIEDIAKAITYNPQKFSMCLQDVYTVDHGQSLLGSNYAGMLIQYFIHLYDSTPVAVEGPEEKPMHHKLIKADQFNKEELKDKKIRKVVKYDKNEAAAPGSPDKPKKYYKKVTKKVPRNQVV
;
A
#
# COMPACT_ATOMS: atom_id res chain seq x y z
N MET A 1 -43.59 68.04 -4.78
CA MET A 1 -43.57 66.71 -4.13
C MET A 1 -43.18 65.69 -5.20
N GLY A 2 -42.06 64.98 -5.20
CA GLY A 2 -40.86 64.96 -4.37
C GLY A 2 -39.90 63.95 -5.03
N ASP A 3 -38.76 64.45 -5.53
CA ASP A 3 -37.69 63.64 -6.14
C ASP A 3 -36.95 62.84 -5.06
N LYS A 4 -36.85 61.51 -5.23
CA LYS A 4 -35.94 60.66 -4.45
C LYS A 4 -34.75 60.24 -5.32
N LYS A 5 -33.65 60.98 -5.16
CA LYS A 5 -32.30 60.57 -5.57
C LYS A 5 -31.82 59.41 -4.69
N GLY A 6 -31.51 58.27 -5.31
CA GLY A 6 -30.77 57.18 -4.68
C GLY A 6 -29.29 57.57 -4.52
N LYS A 7 -28.78 57.49 -3.29
CA LYS A 7 -27.34 57.61 -2.98
C LYS A 7 -26.68 56.25 -3.23
N GLU A 8 -25.72 56.20 -4.14
CA GLU A 8 -24.76 55.09 -4.22
C GLU A 8 -23.79 55.17 -3.04
N ALA A 9 -23.58 54.04 -2.36
CA ALA A 9 -22.59 53.90 -1.31
C ALA A 9 -21.18 53.79 -1.91
N PRO A 10 -20.13 54.35 -1.28
CA PRO A 10 -18.77 54.22 -1.77
C PRO A 10 -18.30 52.77 -1.65
N LYS A 11 -17.84 52.20 -2.77
CA LYS A 11 -17.09 50.93 -2.77
C LYS A 11 -15.78 51.16 -2.02
N GLY A 12 -15.66 50.54 -0.85
CA GLY A 12 -14.39 50.51 -0.12
C GLY A 12 -13.37 49.67 -0.90
N ASP A 13 -12.24 50.28 -1.22
CA ASP A 13 -11.09 49.59 -1.80
C ASP A 13 -10.60 48.51 -0.83
N ALA A 14 -10.82 47.25 -1.18
CA ALA A 14 -10.24 46.12 -0.48
C ALA A 14 -8.72 46.21 -0.62
N LYS A 15 -8.02 46.50 0.49
CA LYS A 15 -6.56 46.44 0.54
C LYS A 15 -6.10 45.07 0.01
N PRO A 16 -5.13 45.01 -0.91
CA PRO A 16 -4.61 43.74 -1.40
C PRO A 16 -4.08 42.93 -0.22
N VAL A 17 -4.63 41.73 -0.05
CA VAL A 17 -4.09 40.74 0.88
C VAL A 17 -2.73 40.34 0.32
N ILE A 18 -1.66 40.95 0.86
CA ILE A 18 -0.28 40.52 0.61
C ILE A 18 -0.20 39.09 1.15
N LYS A 19 -0.22 38.10 0.27
CA LYS A 19 0.11 36.73 0.64
C LYS A 19 1.57 36.75 1.10
N GLN A 20 1.81 36.58 2.39
CA GLN A 20 3.16 36.31 2.88
C GLN A 20 3.67 35.07 2.15
N GLU A 21 4.73 35.24 1.35
CA GLU A 21 5.42 34.11 0.74
C GLU A 21 6.04 33.28 1.87
N VAL A 22 5.69 32.00 1.90
CA VAL A 22 6.28 31.05 2.83
C VAL A 22 7.74 30.86 2.42
N PRO A 23 8.72 31.12 3.30
CA PRO A 23 10.12 30.97 2.95
C PRO A 23 10.42 29.52 2.57
N PRO A 24 11.32 29.29 1.59
CA PRO A 24 11.67 27.93 1.19
C PRO A 24 12.31 27.18 2.37
N PRO A 25 12.13 25.85 2.44
CA PRO A 25 12.80 25.04 3.45
C PRO A 25 14.33 25.16 3.35
N PRO A 26 15.06 25.07 4.47
CA PRO A 26 16.51 25.17 4.46
C PRO A 26 17.15 23.97 3.73
N THR A 27 18.29 24.19 3.08
CA THR A 27 19.14 23.12 2.54
C THR A 27 19.75 22.33 3.71
N VAL A 28 19.72 21.00 3.63
CA VAL A 28 20.15 20.13 4.72
C VAL A 28 21.33 19.25 4.31
N ASN A 29 22.44 19.37 5.06
CA ASN A 29 23.57 18.43 4.96
C ASN A 29 23.33 17.22 5.86
N SER A 30 23.68 16.01 5.39
CA SER A 30 23.47 14.77 6.14
C SER A 30 24.39 14.68 7.36
N SER A 31 23.85 14.25 8.51
CA SER A 31 24.63 13.98 9.72
C SER A 31 25.30 12.62 9.74
N GLU A 32 26.21 12.42 10.71
CA GLU A 32 26.79 11.11 11.02
C GLU A 32 25.73 10.06 11.37
N TYR A 33 24.60 10.47 11.95
CA TYR A 33 23.50 9.56 12.29
C TYR A 33 22.83 9.02 11.03
N THR A 34 22.69 9.84 9.99
CA THR A 34 22.23 9.43 8.67
C THR A 34 23.17 8.39 8.06
N ALA A 35 24.48 8.57 8.21
CA ALA A 35 25.46 7.59 7.73
C ALA A 35 25.35 6.24 8.46
N LEU A 36 25.10 6.25 9.78
CA LEU A 36 24.89 5.03 10.59
C LEU A 36 23.70 4.20 10.12
N LEU A 37 22.61 4.84 9.68
CA LEU A 37 21.38 4.17 9.27
C LEU A 37 21.36 3.75 7.79
N ARG A 38 22.28 4.27 6.96
CA ARG A 38 22.25 4.10 5.50
C ARG A 38 22.18 2.65 5.04
N ASN A 39 22.79 1.71 5.78
CA ASN A 39 22.79 0.29 5.45
C ASN A 39 22.10 -0.58 6.50
N LYS A 40 21.34 0.04 7.43
CA LYS A 40 20.68 -0.70 8.50
C LYS A 40 19.36 -1.29 8.00
N PRO A 41 19.22 -2.63 7.96
CA PRO A 41 17.97 -3.23 7.53
C PRO A 41 16.85 -2.91 8.52
N PHE A 42 15.63 -2.75 8.02
CA PHE A 42 14.46 -2.58 8.88
C PHE A 42 13.92 -3.93 9.39
N THR A 43 13.90 -4.93 8.52
CA THR A 43 13.49 -6.31 8.77
C THR A 43 14.73 -7.20 8.86
N GLU A 44 14.84 -7.97 9.93
CA GLU A 44 15.90 -8.94 10.14
C GLU A 44 15.42 -10.34 9.75
N PHE A 45 15.53 -10.70 8.46
CA PHE A 45 15.02 -11.98 7.93
C PHE A 45 15.66 -13.24 8.56
N ASN A 46 16.81 -13.10 9.19
CA ASN A 46 17.48 -14.18 9.92
C ASN A 46 16.98 -14.34 11.37
N LYS A 47 15.94 -13.59 11.79
CA LYS A 47 15.38 -13.65 13.13
C LYS A 47 13.86 -13.77 13.10
N TYR A 48 13.36 -14.66 13.94
CA TYR A 48 11.93 -14.85 14.16
C TYR A 48 11.51 -14.37 15.55
N PRO A 49 10.25 -13.92 15.71
CA PRO A 49 9.60 -13.88 17.01
C PRO A 49 9.56 -15.28 17.64
N ALA A 50 9.86 -15.38 18.93
CA ALA A 50 9.97 -16.66 19.65
C ALA A 50 8.70 -17.51 19.52
N ALA A 51 7.52 -16.91 19.69
CA ALA A 51 6.23 -17.62 19.60
C ALA A 51 5.97 -18.19 18.19
N PHE A 52 6.40 -17.50 17.15
CA PHE A 52 6.23 -17.96 15.77
C PHE A 52 7.20 -19.09 15.42
N TYR A 53 8.46 -19.01 15.88
CA TYR A 53 9.48 -20.02 15.61
C TYR A 53 9.07 -21.43 16.08
N ASP A 54 8.43 -21.53 17.24
CA ASP A 54 7.94 -22.83 17.75
C ASP A 54 6.89 -23.44 16.81
N THR A 55 6.00 -22.61 16.24
CA THR A 55 5.01 -23.06 15.26
C THR A 55 5.71 -23.56 13.99
N LEU A 56 6.64 -22.78 13.44
CA LEU A 56 7.38 -23.12 12.22
C LEU A 56 8.21 -24.41 12.37
N LYS A 57 8.83 -24.61 13.54
CA LYS A 57 9.67 -25.78 13.82
C LYS A 57 8.88 -27.10 13.83
N THR A 58 7.62 -27.05 14.25
CA THR A 58 6.76 -28.24 14.31
C THR A 58 6.18 -28.64 12.95
N GLN A 59 6.29 -27.77 11.94
CA GLN A 59 5.67 -27.98 10.65
C GLN A 59 6.41 -29.02 9.79
N THR A 60 5.71 -30.10 9.42
CA THR A 60 6.28 -31.21 8.64
C THR A 60 6.10 -31.07 7.13
N PHE A 61 5.13 -30.25 6.69
CA PHE A 61 4.71 -30.05 5.29
C PHE A 61 4.24 -31.35 4.59
N GLU A 62 3.88 -32.39 5.33
CA GLU A 62 3.46 -33.69 4.77
C GLU A 62 2.12 -33.63 4.04
N SER A 63 1.26 -32.68 4.39
CA SER A 63 -0.03 -32.45 3.72
C SER A 63 0.05 -31.54 2.49
N ALA A 64 1.23 -31.01 2.14
CA ALA A 64 1.44 -30.27 0.91
C ALA A 64 1.34 -31.19 -0.31
N ALA A 65 0.85 -30.68 -1.44
CA ALA A 65 0.98 -31.37 -2.71
C ALA A 65 2.48 -31.59 -3.05
N PRO A 66 2.87 -32.68 -3.72
CA PRO A 66 4.26 -32.87 -4.11
C PRO A 66 4.70 -31.84 -5.16
N PHE A 67 5.96 -31.40 -5.11
CA PHE A 67 6.61 -30.57 -6.12
C PHE A 67 7.59 -31.43 -6.92
N HIS A 68 7.37 -31.56 -8.24
CA HIS A 68 8.11 -32.47 -9.12
C HIS A 68 8.16 -33.91 -8.57
N ASP A 69 7.00 -34.45 -8.19
CA ASP A 69 6.80 -35.79 -7.62
C ASP A 69 7.55 -36.08 -6.31
N LYS A 70 8.16 -35.06 -5.70
CA LYS A 70 8.82 -35.15 -4.39
C LYS A 70 7.97 -34.47 -3.32
N PRO A 71 7.96 -34.98 -2.08
CA PRO A 71 7.40 -34.25 -0.95
C PRO A 71 8.01 -32.85 -0.86
N LEU A 72 7.20 -31.82 -0.64
CA LEU A 72 7.65 -30.42 -0.64
C LEU A 72 8.85 -30.18 0.29
N ARG A 73 8.88 -30.87 1.44
CA ARG A 73 9.99 -30.83 2.40
C ARG A 73 11.31 -31.30 1.80
N GLU A 74 11.29 -32.32 0.94
CA GLU A 74 12.49 -32.87 0.30
C GLU A 74 13.02 -31.94 -0.80
N SER A 75 12.13 -31.17 -1.45
CA SER A 75 12.49 -30.18 -2.46
C SER A 75 13.05 -28.87 -1.88
N TYR A 76 13.06 -28.71 -0.55
CA TYR A 76 13.48 -27.46 0.12
C TYR A 76 14.89 -27.01 -0.27
N GLU A 77 15.88 -27.90 -0.16
CA GLU A 77 17.27 -27.56 -0.48
C GLU A 77 17.47 -27.30 -1.97
N GLU A 78 16.76 -28.03 -2.83
CA GLU A 78 16.79 -27.84 -4.30
C GLU A 78 16.30 -26.42 -4.65
N ILE A 79 15.12 -26.05 -4.16
CA ILE A 79 14.52 -24.73 -4.38
C ILE A 79 15.41 -23.61 -3.78
N LEU A 80 15.89 -23.80 -2.55
CA LEU A 80 16.75 -22.82 -1.89
C LEU A 80 18.07 -22.60 -2.65
N ASN A 81 18.65 -23.66 -3.21
CA ASN A 81 19.86 -23.56 -4.01
C ASN A 81 19.62 -22.81 -5.32
N GLU A 82 18.48 -23.01 -5.98
CA GLU A 82 18.09 -22.22 -7.17
C GLU A 82 17.99 -20.72 -6.83
N PHE A 83 17.32 -20.36 -5.73
CA PHE A 83 17.24 -18.96 -5.28
C PHE A 83 18.62 -18.39 -4.95
N ASN A 84 19.49 -19.18 -4.32
CA ASN A 84 20.83 -18.74 -3.89
C ASN A 84 21.88 -18.73 -5.01
N ALA A 85 21.57 -19.35 -6.15
CA ALA A 85 22.42 -19.39 -7.35
C ALA A 85 22.14 -18.23 -8.30
N ALA A 86 20.94 -17.64 -8.26
CA ALA A 86 20.57 -16.49 -9.07
C ALA A 86 21.46 -15.27 -8.76
N ALA A 87 21.87 -14.55 -9.80
CA ALA A 87 22.57 -13.28 -9.63
C ALA A 87 21.57 -12.17 -9.25
N PRO A 88 22.05 -11.06 -8.64
CA PRO A 88 21.19 -9.97 -8.24
C PRO A 88 20.27 -9.45 -9.35
N GLY A 89 18.96 -9.53 -9.14
CA GLY A 89 17.92 -9.09 -10.06
C GLY A 89 17.47 -10.13 -11.11
N ASP A 90 18.17 -11.26 -11.25
CA ASP A 90 17.81 -12.29 -12.23
C ASP A 90 16.59 -13.10 -11.82
N LEU A 91 16.28 -13.21 -10.52
CA LEU A 91 15.09 -13.91 -10.04
C LEU A 91 13.79 -13.37 -10.66
N VAL A 92 13.75 -12.08 -10.99
CA VAL A 92 12.58 -11.45 -11.62
C VAL A 92 12.77 -11.34 -13.13
N ARG A 93 13.96 -10.92 -13.59
CA ARG A 93 14.20 -10.61 -15.00
C ARG A 93 14.41 -11.85 -15.87
N ASN A 94 15.11 -12.85 -15.33
CA ASN A 94 15.52 -14.06 -16.04
C ASN A 94 15.40 -15.30 -15.13
N PRO A 95 14.22 -15.59 -14.55
CA PRO A 95 14.07 -16.72 -13.64
C PRO A 95 14.38 -18.05 -14.34
N THR A 96 15.02 -18.98 -13.62
CA THR A 96 15.21 -20.35 -14.13
C THR A 96 13.86 -21.06 -14.26
N GLN A 97 13.79 -22.10 -15.09
CA GLN A 97 12.55 -22.87 -15.25
C GLN A 97 12.08 -23.45 -13.91
N ALA A 98 13.00 -23.92 -13.05
CA ALA A 98 12.66 -24.42 -11.71
C ALA A 98 11.99 -23.36 -10.84
N ILE A 99 12.44 -22.10 -10.91
CA ILE A 99 11.82 -20.97 -10.18
C ILE A 99 10.44 -20.62 -10.76
N ILE A 100 10.29 -20.67 -12.09
CA ILE A 100 8.98 -20.48 -12.75
C ILE A 100 8.00 -21.57 -12.31
N ASP A 101 8.41 -22.84 -12.40
CA ASP A 101 7.62 -24.01 -12.03
C ASP A 101 7.22 -23.96 -10.56
N PHE A 102 8.14 -23.54 -9.68
CA PHE A 102 7.87 -23.35 -8.27
C PHE A 102 6.83 -22.24 -8.02
N GLY A 103 6.93 -21.11 -8.72
CA GLY A 103 5.92 -20.04 -8.64
C GLY A 103 4.53 -20.50 -9.07
N GLN A 104 4.45 -21.27 -10.16
CA GLN A 104 3.20 -21.87 -10.63
C GLN A 104 2.65 -22.90 -9.64
N TYR A 105 3.51 -23.72 -9.07
CA TYR A 105 3.16 -24.68 -8.03
C TYR A 105 2.55 -23.99 -6.80
N ILE A 106 3.18 -22.93 -6.28
CA ILE A 106 2.63 -22.18 -5.13
C ILE A 106 1.26 -21.61 -5.50
N ARG A 107 1.14 -20.93 -6.64
CA ARG A 107 -0.12 -20.33 -7.09
C ARG A 107 -1.25 -21.36 -7.24
N ALA A 108 -0.96 -22.52 -7.81
CA ALA A 108 -1.95 -23.57 -8.03
C ALA A 108 -2.49 -24.16 -6.72
N ASN A 109 -1.72 -24.07 -5.64
CA ASN A 109 -2.08 -24.64 -4.35
C ASN A 109 -2.62 -23.61 -3.33
N ILE A 110 -2.56 -22.31 -3.63
CA ILE A 110 -3.25 -21.28 -2.83
C ILE A 110 -4.70 -21.20 -3.29
N ASN A 111 -5.65 -21.41 -2.37
CA ASN A 111 -7.07 -21.34 -2.69
C ASN A 111 -7.44 -19.91 -3.16
N PRO A 112 -8.07 -19.73 -4.34
CA PRO A 112 -8.49 -18.42 -4.84
C PRO A 112 -9.42 -17.64 -3.90
N GLU A 113 -10.17 -18.31 -3.02
CA GLU A 113 -10.99 -17.64 -1.99
C GLU A 113 -10.16 -16.82 -0.99
N VAL A 114 -8.86 -17.12 -0.87
CA VAL A 114 -7.92 -16.36 -0.03
C VAL A 114 -7.62 -14.98 -0.62
N PHE A 115 -7.75 -14.81 -1.94
CA PHE A 115 -7.39 -13.56 -2.62
C PHE A 115 -8.18 -12.37 -2.09
N LYS A 116 -9.44 -12.56 -1.69
CA LYS A 116 -10.25 -11.48 -1.11
C LYS A 116 -9.70 -11.00 0.23
N PHE A 117 -9.08 -11.86 1.04
CA PHE A 117 -8.49 -11.49 2.32
C PHE A 117 -7.12 -10.83 2.12
N ILE A 118 -6.33 -11.32 1.16
CA ILE A 118 -5.06 -10.68 0.80
C ILE A 118 -5.30 -9.28 0.21
N ALA A 119 -6.33 -9.11 -0.63
CA ALA A 119 -6.60 -7.85 -1.32
C ALA A 119 -7.36 -6.82 -0.46
N ASN A 120 -8.28 -7.25 0.41
CA ASN A 120 -9.20 -6.32 1.08
C ASN A 120 -8.96 -6.17 2.59
N CYS A 121 -8.17 -7.03 3.23
CA CYS A 121 -7.86 -6.90 4.66
C CYS A 121 -6.51 -6.23 4.86
N TRP A 122 -6.40 -5.43 5.92
CA TRP A 122 -5.12 -4.89 6.37
C TRP A 122 -4.94 -5.12 7.88
N PRO A 123 -3.87 -5.82 8.33
CA PRO A 123 -2.85 -6.45 7.49
C PRO A 123 -3.46 -7.55 6.58
N PRO A 124 -2.82 -7.89 5.46
CA PRO A 124 -3.27 -9.00 4.64
C PRO A 124 -3.23 -10.29 5.45
N THR A 125 -4.26 -11.12 5.35
CA THR A 125 -4.38 -12.35 6.15
C THR A 125 -4.66 -13.55 5.27
N ILE A 126 -4.27 -14.72 5.78
CA ILE A 126 -4.53 -16.00 5.12
C ILE A 126 -5.27 -16.90 6.11
N PRO A 127 -6.50 -17.33 5.77
CA PRO A 127 -7.25 -18.23 6.62
C PRO A 127 -6.56 -19.59 6.69
N ALA A 128 -6.73 -20.29 7.82
CA ALA A 128 -6.23 -21.65 8.04
C ALA A 128 -7.06 -22.67 7.23
N ASN A 129 -6.83 -22.71 5.92
CA ASN A 129 -7.51 -23.60 4.97
C ASN A 129 -6.54 -24.47 4.16
N GLY A 130 -5.28 -24.57 4.60
CA GLY A 130 -4.19 -25.26 3.90
C GLY A 130 -3.32 -24.33 3.06
N SER A 131 -3.81 -23.13 2.69
CA SER A 131 -2.99 -22.14 1.97
C SER A 131 -1.88 -21.57 2.85
N ASP A 132 -2.10 -21.52 4.17
CA ASP A 132 -1.14 -21.09 5.19
C ASP A 132 0.15 -21.94 5.18
N LEU A 133 0.04 -23.22 4.84
CA LEU A 133 1.17 -24.14 4.79
C LEU A 133 2.23 -23.74 3.75
N TYR A 134 1.80 -23.26 2.58
CA TYR A 134 2.67 -22.74 1.54
C TYR A 134 3.33 -21.41 1.93
N CYS A 135 2.63 -20.61 2.73
CA CYS A 135 3.17 -19.36 3.28
C CYS A 135 4.29 -19.64 4.27
N LEU A 136 4.07 -20.59 5.20
CA LEU A 136 5.10 -21.05 6.14
C LEU A 136 6.34 -21.60 5.41
N PHE A 137 6.14 -22.31 4.30
CA PHE A 137 7.25 -22.80 3.48
C PHE A 137 8.06 -21.65 2.86
N LEU A 138 7.41 -20.63 2.31
CA LEU A 138 8.07 -19.43 1.77
C LEU A 138 8.80 -18.64 2.87
N ILE A 139 8.22 -18.51 4.07
CA ILE A 139 8.87 -17.87 5.23
C ILE A 139 10.16 -18.61 5.60
N LYS A 140 10.14 -19.95 5.56
CA LYS A 140 11.32 -20.78 5.83
C LYS A 140 12.40 -20.62 4.74
N LEU A 141 12.01 -20.45 3.48
CA LEU A 141 12.96 -20.15 2.39
C LEU A 141 13.56 -18.76 2.55
N LEU A 142 12.74 -17.73 2.78
CA LEU A 142 13.18 -16.35 2.99
C LEU A 142 14.24 -16.24 4.10
N HIS A 143 14.04 -16.93 5.20
CA HIS A 143 14.96 -16.93 6.33
C HIS A 143 16.35 -17.51 6.02
N LYS A 144 16.45 -18.48 5.12
CA LYS A 144 17.72 -19.10 4.72
C LYS A 144 18.28 -18.57 3.39
N ALA A 145 17.53 -17.76 2.66
CA ALA A 145 17.96 -17.16 1.42
C ALA A 145 19.14 -16.21 1.65
N LYS A 146 20.12 -16.21 0.74
CA LYS A 146 21.23 -15.25 0.73
C LYS A 146 20.77 -13.84 0.39
N GLN A 147 19.71 -13.73 -0.41
CA GLN A 147 19.12 -12.48 -0.90
C GLN A 147 17.60 -12.48 -0.66
N PRO A 148 17.15 -12.40 0.61
CA PRO A 148 15.73 -12.47 0.95
C PRO A 148 14.90 -11.36 0.29
N GLN A 149 15.50 -10.19 0.09
CA GLN A 149 14.84 -9.07 -0.58
C GLN A 149 14.46 -9.38 -2.03
N GLU A 150 15.35 -10.02 -2.77
CA GLU A 150 15.10 -10.37 -4.17
C GLU A 150 14.06 -11.49 -4.28
N MET A 151 14.11 -12.45 -3.36
CA MET A 151 13.08 -13.46 -3.24
C MET A 151 11.71 -12.82 -2.94
N LEU A 152 11.62 -11.82 -2.06
CA LEU A 152 10.36 -11.09 -1.81
C LEU A 152 9.86 -10.34 -3.05
N GLN A 153 10.75 -9.70 -3.81
CA GLN A 153 10.39 -9.06 -5.07
C GLN A 153 9.88 -10.08 -6.09
N TRP A 154 10.50 -11.27 -6.15
CA TRP A 154 10.00 -12.40 -6.95
C TRP A 154 8.60 -12.84 -6.49
N ILE A 155 8.38 -13.03 -5.18
CA ILE A 155 7.06 -13.36 -4.61
C ILE A 155 6.01 -12.33 -5.05
N ALA A 156 6.35 -11.04 -4.98
CA ALA A 156 5.44 -9.95 -5.29
C ALA A 156 5.08 -9.83 -6.78
N GLN A 157 5.93 -10.35 -7.68
CA GLN A 157 5.79 -10.19 -9.13
C GLN A 157 5.35 -11.47 -9.85
N MET A 158 5.70 -12.64 -9.32
CA MET A 158 5.64 -13.90 -10.08
C MET A 158 4.56 -14.86 -9.61
N ILE A 159 4.12 -14.79 -8.34
CA ILE A 159 3.15 -15.75 -7.80
C ILE A 159 1.72 -15.39 -8.24
N PHE A 160 1.33 -14.12 -8.17
CA PHE A 160 -0.04 -13.68 -8.41
C PHE A 160 -0.15 -12.81 -9.66
N PRO A 161 -1.29 -12.86 -10.38
CA PRO A 161 -1.44 -12.07 -11.60
C PRO A 161 -1.69 -10.62 -11.24
N ILE A 162 -1.32 -9.71 -12.13
CA ILE A 162 -1.66 -8.28 -12.01
C ILE A 162 -3.17 -8.11 -11.98
N ASN A 163 -3.88 -8.77 -12.90
CA ASN A 163 -5.33 -8.78 -12.98
C ASN A 163 -5.84 -10.11 -12.42
N TYR A 164 -6.49 -10.08 -11.27
CA TYR A 164 -6.91 -11.29 -10.55
C TYR A 164 -8.42 -11.43 -10.42
N THR A 165 -9.18 -10.39 -10.78
CA THR A 165 -10.64 -10.46 -10.83
C THR A 165 -11.18 -10.49 -12.24
N LYS A 166 -12.36 -11.10 -12.40
CA LYS A 166 -13.15 -10.85 -13.60
C LYS A 166 -13.71 -9.43 -13.51
N PRO A 167 -13.83 -8.70 -14.63
CA PRO A 167 -14.50 -7.41 -14.63
C PRO A 167 -15.89 -7.54 -13.99
N ASN A 168 -16.15 -6.77 -12.92
CA ASN A 168 -17.49 -6.70 -12.35
C ASN A 168 -18.47 -6.23 -13.44
N PRO A 169 -19.64 -6.89 -13.58
CA PRO A 169 -20.65 -6.41 -14.51
C PRO A 169 -21.05 -5.00 -14.10
N ASN A 170 -20.84 -4.04 -15.00
CA ASN A 170 -21.29 -2.68 -14.79
C ASN A 170 -22.82 -2.66 -14.82
N PRO A 171 -23.50 -1.92 -13.92
CA PRO A 171 -24.95 -1.77 -13.99
C PRO A 171 -25.44 -1.23 -15.34
N HIS A 172 -24.58 -0.53 -16.08
CA HIS A 172 -24.86 0.06 -17.38
C HIS A 172 -23.81 -0.32 -18.43
N LEU A 173 -24.29 -0.70 -19.61
CA LEU A 173 -23.45 -1.09 -20.76
C LEU A 173 -22.94 0.13 -21.52
N ALA A 174 -23.79 1.14 -21.70
CA ALA A 174 -23.44 2.35 -22.43
C ALA A 174 -24.15 3.57 -21.86
N ILE A 175 -23.43 4.68 -21.76
CA ILE A 175 -23.98 5.97 -21.33
C ILE A 175 -23.30 7.05 -22.16
N CYS A 176 -24.08 7.88 -22.84
CA CYS A 176 -23.54 9.05 -23.52
C CYS A 176 -24.50 10.24 -23.48
N ARG A 177 -23.92 11.43 -23.60
CA ARG A 177 -24.70 12.64 -23.85
C ARG A 177 -25.09 12.70 -25.33
N CYS A 178 -26.30 13.16 -25.62
CA CYS A 178 -26.84 13.17 -26.97
C CYS A 178 -27.80 14.32 -27.25
N LYS A 179 -28.17 14.43 -28.53
CA LYS A 179 -29.17 15.36 -29.06
C LYS A 179 -30.33 14.59 -29.66
N LYS A 180 -31.54 15.15 -29.53
CA LYS A 180 -32.73 14.72 -30.30
C LYS A 180 -32.91 15.68 -31.47
N GLY A 181 -32.45 15.29 -32.66
CA GLY A 181 -32.31 16.20 -33.79
C GLY A 181 -31.38 17.37 -33.42
N LYS A 182 -31.88 18.61 -33.48
CA LYS A 182 -31.10 19.80 -33.08
C LYS A 182 -31.14 20.10 -31.58
N LYS A 183 -32.03 19.46 -30.81
CA LYS A 183 -32.23 19.77 -29.38
C LYS A 183 -31.18 19.05 -28.51
N PRO A 184 -30.27 19.78 -27.82
CA PRO A 184 -29.28 19.17 -26.93
C PRO A 184 -29.85 18.86 -25.54
N GLY A 185 -29.02 18.27 -24.68
CA GLY A 185 -29.32 18.10 -23.26
C GLY A 185 -29.98 16.77 -22.89
N PHE A 186 -29.86 15.76 -23.75
CA PHE A 186 -30.32 14.41 -23.46
C PHE A 186 -29.16 13.50 -23.07
N TRP A 187 -29.49 12.44 -22.33
CA TRP A 187 -28.58 11.34 -22.02
C TRP A 187 -29.19 10.04 -22.52
N ALA A 188 -28.44 9.28 -23.33
CA ALA A 188 -28.78 7.94 -23.75
C ALA A 188 -28.09 6.94 -22.81
N VAL A 189 -28.85 6.02 -22.25
CA VAL A 189 -28.39 5.02 -21.28
C VAL A 189 -28.88 3.64 -21.72
N LEU A 190 -28.01 2.64 -21.70
CA LEU A 190 -28.35 1.24 -21.88
C LEU A 190 -27.92 0.47 -20.63
N ASP A 191 -28.87 -0.14 -19.93
CA ASP A 191 -28.57 -0.93 -18.75
C ASP A 191 -28.12 -2.37 -19.09
N GLN A 192 -27.67 -3.10 -18.06
CA GLN A 192 -27.28 -4.51 -18.16
C GLN A 192 -28.44 -5.46 -18.55
N ASN A 193 -29.69 -5.07 -18.33
CA ASN A 193 -30.88 -5.81 -18.76
C ASN A 193 -31.25 -5.54 -20.23
N LYS A 194 -30.39 -4.78 -20.93
CA LYS A 194 -30.61 -4.32 -22.30
C LYS A 194 -31.88 -3.48 -22.42
N ILE A 195 -32.19 -2.66 -21.42
CA ILE A 195 -33.23 -1.64 -21.48
C ILE A 195 -32.54 -0.30 -21.78
N PHE A 196 -33.01 0.35 -22.85
CA PHE A 196 -32.55 1.63 -23.31
C PHE A 196 -33.43 2.75 -22.73
N TYR A 197 -32.80 3.81 -22.24
CA TYR A 197 -33.44 4.96 -21.64
C TYR A 197 -32.93 6.26 -22.27
N ILE A 198 -33.81 7.26 -22.36
CA ILE A 198 -33.44 8.65 -22.63
C ILE A 198 -33.84 9.50 -21.43
N PHE A 199 -32.86 10.18 -20.85
CA PHE A 199 -33.09 11.17 -19.78
C PHE A 199 -32.90 12.60 -20.30
N THR A 200 -33.61 13.54 -19.69
CA THR A 200 -33.41 14.99 -19.82
C THR A 200 -33.44 15.62 -18.43
N PHE A 201 -32.99 16.86 -18.31
CA PHE A 201 -33.06 17.61 -17.05
C PHE A 201 -34.01 18.80 -17.16
N LYS A 202 -34.79 19.03 -16.10
CA LYS A 202 -35.56 20.25 -15.88
C LYS A 202 -35.07 20.92 -14.60
N GLY A 203 -34.10 21.84 -14.74
CA GLY A 203 -33.31 22.29 -13.60
C GLY A 203 -32.35 21.18 -13.16
N ASN A 204 -32.36 20.84 -11.87
CA ASN A 204 -31.57 19.71 -11.33
C ASN A 204 -32.34 18.38 -11.34
N ASP A 205 -33.62 18.40 -11.69
CA ASP A 205 -34.46 17.21 -11.66
C ASP A 205 -34.28 16.38 -12.94
N GLN A 206 -33.87 15.12 -12.76
CA GLN A 206 -33.82 14.12 -13.82
C GLN A 206 -35.24 13.72 -14.25
N GLN A 207 -35.48 13.66 -15.55
CA GLN A 207 -36.74 13.19 -16.15
C GLN A 207 -36.46 12.11 -17.18
N GLU A 208 -37.11 10.95 -17.03
CA GLU A 208 -37.15 9.91 -18.05
C GLU A 208 -38.13 10.30 -19.16
N VAL A 209 -37.65 10.34 -20.40
CA VAL A 209 -38.44 10.75 -21.57
C VAL A 209 -38.87 9.55 -22.40
N PHE A 210 -38.08 8.48 -22.37
CA PHE A 210 -38.29 7.30 -23.19
C PHE A 210 -37.59 6.10 -22.55
N ASN A 211 -38.23 4.93 -22.59
CA ASN A 211 -37.59 3.66 -22.32
C ASN A 211 -38.09 2.59 -23.30
N VAL A 212 -37.23 1.62 -23.63
CA VAL A 212 -37.61 0.43 -24.41
C VAL A 212 -36.55 -0.66 -24.32
N LYS A 213 -36.91 -1.91 -24.60
CA LYS A 213 -35.94 -2.98 -24.88
C LYS A 213 -35.63 -3.02 -26.40
N PRO A 214 -34.49 -2.50 -26.86
CA PRO A 214 -34.14 -2.52 -28.28
C PRO A 214 -33.84 -3.94 -28.76
N HIS A 215 -34.12 -4.21 -30.03
CA HIS A 215 -33.62 -5.40 -30.72
C HIS A 215 -32.20 -5.17 -31.24
N LYS A 216 -31.95 -4.00 -31.83
CA LYS A 216 -30.62 -3.56 -32.29
C LYS A 216 -30.50 -2.04 -32.30
N PHE A 217 -29.27 -1.56 -32.34
CA PHE A 217 -28.93 -0.19 -32.69
C PHE A 217 -28.41 -0.17 -34.12
N GLN A 218 -28.73 0.87 -34.89
CA GLN A 218 -28.29 1.00 -36.28
C GLN A 218 -27.85 2.43 -36.55
N VAL A 219 -26.75 2.59 -37.29
CA VAL A 219 -26.35 3.92 -37.77
C VAL A 219 -27.39 4.42 -38.77
N GLY A 220 -27.93 5.60 -38.47
CA GLY A 220 -28.93 6.25 -39.31
C GLY A 220 -28.34 6.63 -40.67
N LYS A 221 -29.21 6.89 -41.64
CA LYS A 221 -28.80 7.23 -43.02
C LYS A 221 -27.88 8.46 -43.12
N ASP A 222 -27.93 9.34 -42.12
CA ASP A 222 -27.09 10.53 -42.00
C ASP A 222 -25.67 10.26 -41.49
N GLN A 223 -25.34 9.00 -41.16
CA GLN A 223 -24.03 8.56 -40.64
C GLN A 223 -23.60 9.20 -39.32
N ILE A 224 -24.46 10.03 -38.71
CA ILE A 224 -24.17 10.77 -37.48
C ILE A 224 -25.15 10.43 -36.34
N SER A 225 -26.22 9.71 -36.64
CA SER A 225 -27.25 9.34 -35.67
C SER A 225 -27.31 7.84 -35.43
N ILE A 226 -27.87 7.48 -34.28
CA ILE A 226 -28.21 6.11 -33.91
C ILE A 226 -29.72 5.97 -33.87
N GLU A 227 -30.22 4.97 -34.59
CA GLU A 227 -31.62 4.55 -34.61
C GLU A 227 -31.79 3.32 -33.70
N VAL A 228 -32.75 3.41 -32.79
CA VAL A 228 -33.10 2.36 -31.83
C VAL A 228 -34.21 1.52 -32.45
N MET A 229 -33.93 0.27 -32.79
CA MET A 229 -34.81 -0.56 -33.62
C MET A 229 -35.55 -1.60 -32.77
N ASN A 230 -36.81 -1.88 -33.12
CA ASN A 230 -37.52 -3.04 -32.58
C ASN A 230 -37.23 -4.31 -33.38
N ASP A 231 -37.81 -5.42 -32.93
CA ASP A 231 -37.77 -6.76 -33.55
C ASP A 231 -38.29 -6.78 -35.00
N LYS A 232 -39.18 -5.85 -35.36
CA LYS A 232 -39.72 -5.69 -36.72
C LYS A 232 -38.89 -4.76 -37.61
N GLY A 233 -37.73 -4.29 -37.15
CA GLY A 233 -36.88 -3.36 -37.91
C GLY A 233 -37.48 -1.96 -38.05
N LYS A 234 -38.42 -1.56 -37.20
CA LYS A 234 -38.96 -0.20 -37.13
C LYS A 234 -38.15 0.64 -36.12
N ALA A 235 -37.73 1.82 -36.54
CA ALA A 235 -37.10 2.80 -35.65
C ALA A 235 -38.10 3.31 -34.59
N LEU A 236 -37.78 3.08 -33.32
CA LEU A 236 -38.53 3.54 -32.16
C LEU A 236 -38.06 4.92 -31.69
N TRP A 237 -36.76 5.17 -31.81
CA TRP A 237 -36.14 6.43 -31.43
C TRP A 237 -34.90 6.72 -32.28
N LYS A 238 -34.51 7.99 -32.36
CA LYS A 238 -33.29 8.43 -33.03
C LYS A 238 -32.60 9.50 -32.20
N PHE A 239 -31.31 9.33 -31.95
CA PHE A 239 -30.47 10.29 -31.23
C PHE A 239 -29.13 10.50 -31.92
N ILE A 240 -28.48 11.62 -31.63
CA ILE A 240 -27.14 11.96 -32.16
C ILE A 240 -26.22 12.09 -30.95
N PRO A 241 -25.26 11.17 -30.73
CA PRO A 241 -24.22 11.33 -29.70
C PRO A 241 -23.52 12.68 -29.82
N GLU A 242 -23.12 13.30 -28.70
CA GLU A 242 -22.36 14.57 -28.77
C GLU A 242 -20.96 14.36 -29.36
N ASP A 243 -20.38 13.17 -29.18
CA ASP A 243 -19.12 12.77 -29.80
C ASP A 243 -19.34 11.72 -30.91
N PRO A 244 -18.96 12.02 -32.17
CA PRO A 244 -19.05 11.08 -33.28
C PRO A 244 -18.33 9.74 -33.05
N ALA A 245 -17.27 9.69 -32.24
CA ALA A 245 -16.55 8.44 -31.95
C ALA A 245 -17.44 7.38 -31.28
N GLN A 246 -18.53 7.80 -30.63
CA GLN A 246 -19.45 6.91 -29.92
C GLN A 246 -20.44 6.20 -30.85
N ILE A 247 -20.56 6.61 -32.12
CA ILE A 247 -21.53 6.05 -33.06
C ILE A 247 -21.25 4.56 -33.29
N GLN A 248 -20.01 4.20 -33.58
CA GLN A 248 -19.59 2.81 -33.77
C GLN A 248 -19.74 1.98 -32.49
N LEU A 249 -19.45 2.57 -31.34
CA LEU A 249 -19.63 1.90 -30.05
C LEU A 249 -21.11 1.55 -29.80
N TRP A 250 -22.02 2.48 -30.11
CA TRP A 250 -23.47 2.26 -29.97
C TRP A 250 -24.03 1.25 -30.95
N GLU A 251 -23.55 1.23 -32.21
CA GLU A 251 -24.00 0.26 -33.21
C GLU A 251 -23.78 -1.18 -32.75
N HIS A 252 -22.62 -1.47 -32.16
CA HIS A 252 -22.22 -2.83 -31.77
C HIS A 252 -22.47 -3.17 -30.30
N VAL A 253 -23.04 -2.26 -29.50
CA VAL A 253 -23.13 -2.40 -28.02
C VAL A 253 -23.84 -3.67 -27.56
N LEU A 254 -24.80 -4.20 -28.34
CA LEU A 254 -25.56 -5.42 -27.98
C LEU A 254 -24.88 -6.72 -28.42
N GLU A 255 -23.98 -6.64 -29.40
CA GLU A 255 -23.28 -7.77 -30.02
C GLU A 255 -21.90 -7.95 -29.37
N THR A 256 -21.13 -6.86 -29.29
CA THR A 256 -19.79 -6.80 -28.72
C THR A 256 -19.72 -5.61 -27.75
N PRO A 257 -20.18 -5.77 -26.49
CA PRO A 257 -20.23 -4.66 -25.54
C PRO A 257 -18.81 -4.13 -25.27
N ALA A 258 -18.58 -2.87 -25.61
CA ALA A 258 -17.39 -2.14 -25.17
C ALA A 258 -17.48 -1.85 -23.66
N PRO A 259 -16.35 -1.75 -22.93
CA PRO A 259 -16.35 -1.25 -21.58
C PRO A 259 -17.05 0.12 -21.51
N MET A 260 -17.99 0.29 -20.57
CA MET A 260 -18.79 1.52 -20.43
C MET A 260 -17.92 2.79 -20.44
N ILE A 261 -16.71 2.72 -19.88
CA ILE A 261 -15.79 3.86 -19.84
C ILE A 261 -15.34 4.35 -21.22
N GLN A 262 -15.38 3.52 -22.27
CA GLN A 262 -15.07 3.95 -23.63
C GLN A 262 -16.14 4.89 -24.20
N PHE A 263 -17.36 4.86 -23.66
CA PHE A 263 -18.39 5.86 -23.99
C PHE A 263 -18.12 7.21 -23.29
N GLN A 264 -17.12 7.32 -22.40
CA GLN A 264 -16.79 8.54 -21.68
C GLN A 264 -15.76 9.38 -22.42
N THR A 265 -16.22 10.05 -23.48
CA THR A 265 -15.38 10.95 -24.28
C THR A 265 -15.66 12.43 -24.03
N SER A 266 -16.76 12.74 -23.35
CA SER A 266 -17.07 14.09 -22.85
C SER A 266 -17.91 14.02 -21.58
N PHE A 267 -17.73 14.98 -20.68
CA PHE A 267 -18.51 15.09 -19.44
C PHE A 267 -19.05 16.50 -19.24
N LYS A 268 -20.33 16.61 -18.86
CA LYS A 268 -21.00 17.87 -18.52
C LYS A 268 -22.10 17.61 -17.49
N THR A 269 -22.23 18.51 -16.53
CA THR A 269 -23.30 18.45 -15.53
C THR A 269 -24.58 19.17 -16.00
N PRO A 270 -25.76 18.81 -15.46
CA PRO A 270 -26.02 17.62 -14.63
C PRO A 270 -25.97 16.31 -15.45
N ALA A 271 -25.57 15.23 -14.79
CA ALA A 271 -25.54 13.86 -15.32
C ALA A 271 -26.58 12.99 -14.60
N PRO A 272 -27.18 11.98 -15.26
CA PRO A 272 -28.20 11.13 -14.64
C PRO A 272 -27.61 10.24 -13.54
N ASP A 273 -28.42 9.81 -12.57
CA ASP A 273 -27.97 8.94 -11.47
C ASP A 273 -27.28 7.66 -11.96
N GLN A 274 -27.76 7.11 -13.08
CA GLN A 274 -27.20 5.96 -13.77
C GLN A 274 -25.73 6.17 -14.17
N PHE A 275 -25.36 7.40 -14.52
CA PHE A 275 -23.97 7.75 -14.80
C PHE A 275 -23.10 7.61 -13.55
N TYR A 276 -23.54 8.20 -12.44
CA TYR A 276 -22.79 8.16 -11.19
C TYR A 276 -22.65 6.72 -10.68
N GLN A 277 -23.72 5.93 -10.75
CA GLN A 277 -23.71 4.51 -10.38
C GLN A 277 -22.75 3.70 -11.26
N ALA A 278 -22.80 3.89 -12.58
CA ALA A 278 -21.92 3.20 -13.53
C ALA A 278 -20.45 3.55 -13.30
N LEU A 279 -20.14 4.83 -13.14
CA LEU A 279 -18.76 5.28 -12.95
C LEU A 279 -18.22 4.84 -11.59
N TYR A 280 -19.02 4.95 -10.52
CA TYR A 280 -18.67 4.42 -9.21
C TYR A 280 -18.34 2.93 -9.27
N ALA A 281 -19.21 2.11 -9.87
CA ALA A 281 -18.99 0.67 -10.03
C ALA A 281 -17.71 0.34 -10.82
N THR A 282 -17.37 1.16 -11.82
CA THR A 282 -16.16 0.98 -12.63
C THR A 282 -14.89 1.36 -11.85
N VAL A 283 -14.93 2.48 -11.13
CA VAL A 283 -13.82 2.96 -10.29
C VAL A 283 -13.51 1.99 -9.15
N MET A 284 -14.54 1.37 -8.58
CA MET A 284 -14.47 0.43 -7.45
C MET A 284 -14.17 -1.02 -7.84
N ASN A 285 -13.82 -1.27 -9.11
CA ASN A 285 -13.32 -2.55 -9.56
C ASN A 285 -12.08 -2.98 -8.74
N ALA A 286 -11.96 -4.26 -8.41
CA ALA A 286 -10.92 -4.78 -7.51
C ALA A 286 -9.49 -4.67 -8.06
N ASP A 287 -9.31 -4.65 -9.38
CA ASP A 287 -8.02 -4.46 -10.03
C ASP A 287 -7.69 -2.97 -10.26
N SER A 288 -8.61 -2.06 -9.89
CA SER A 288 -8.43 -0.60 -9.91
C SER A 288 -7.94 -0.05 -11.25
N HIS A 289 -8.40 -0.60 -12.38
CA HIS A 289 -7.89 -0.25 -13.73
C HIS A 289 -7.97 1.25 -14.04
N ILE A 290 -9.10 1.89 -13.69
CA ILE A 290 -9.31 3.33 -13.92
C ILE A 290 -8.32 4.19 -13.12
N LEU A 291 -8.07 3.81 -11.87
CA LEU A 291 -7.07 4.48 -11.03
C LEU A 291 -5.69 4.36 -11.67
N ARG A 292 -5.25 3.13 -11.97
CA ARG A 292 -3.93 2.88 -12.57
C ARG A 292 -3.73 3.63 -13.89
N ALA A 293 -4.75 3.67 -14.74
CA ALA A 293 -4.71 4.44 -15.97
C ALA A 293 -4.55 5.95 -15.70
N LEU A 294 -5.33 6.52 -14.78
CA LEU A 294 -5.26 7.95 -14.45
C LEU A 294 -3.97 8.35 -13.73
N LEU A 295 -3.32 7.45 -12.99
CA LEU A 295 -2.00 7.69 -12.39
C LEU A 295 -0.86 7.67 -13.42
N SER A 296 -1.11 7.27 -14.66
CA SER A 296 -0.10 7.30 -15.73
C SER A 296 0.55 8.68 -15.85
N PRO A 297 1.89 8.78 -15.92
CA PRO A 297 2.60 10.03 -16.20
C PRO A 297 2.14 10.72 -17.49
N GLN A 298 1.55 9.96 -18.43
CA GLN A 298 0.99 10.49 -19.67
C GLN A 298 -0.30 11.30 -19.46
N ILE A 299 -0.99 11.08 -18.34
CA ILE A 299 -2.27 11.70 -17.97
C ILE A 299 -2.10 12.66 -16.80
N SER A 300 -1.38 12.25 -15.77
CA SER A 300 -1.28 12.99 -14.51
C SER A 300 0.16 13.22 -14.10
N GLN A 301 0.40 14.36 -13.46
CA GLN A 301 1.71 14.78 -12.99
C GLN A 301 1.56 15.12 -11.49
N PRO A 302 2.26 14.42 -10.58
CA PRO A 302 2.01 14.51 -9.12
C PRO A 302 2.11 15.92 -8.52
N ASP A 303 2.86 16.81 -9.13
CA ASP A 303 3.07 18.19 -8.68
C ASP A 303 1.91 19.13 -9.03
N THR A 304 0.99 18.72 -9.92
CA THR A 304 -0.09 19.58 -10.40
C THR A 304 -1.31 19.59 -9.45
N PRO A 305 -2.00 20.74 -9.31
CA PRO A 305 -3.23 20.82 -8.51
C PRO A 305 -4.36 19.90 -9.01
N VAL A 306 -4.44 19.69 -10.33
CA VAL A 306 -5.46 18.83 -10.95
C VAL A 306 -5.26 17.38 -10.52
N THR A 307 -4.03 16.88 -10.59
CA THR A 307 -3.70 15.51 -10.17
C THR A 307 -3.96 15.31 -8.68
N ARG A 308 -3.59 16.26 -7.82
CA ARG A 308 -3.89 16.19 -6.39
C ARG A 308 -5.40 16.04 -6.14
N ARG A 309 -6.21 16.88 -6.78
CA ARG A 309 -7.68 16.79 -6.70
C ARG A 309 -8.22 15.43 -7.15
N VAL A 310 -7.66 14.85 -8.21
CA VAL A 310 -8.08 13.50 -8.69
C VAL A 310 -7.77 12.43 -7.65
N VAL A 311 -6.57 12.45 -7.06
CA VAL A 311 -6.17 11.51 -5.99
C VAL A 311 -7.07 11.67 -4.76
N GLU A 312 -7.38 12.90 -4.35
CA GLU A 312 -8.33 13.19 -3.26
C GLU A 312 -9.75 12.70 -3.60
N SER A 313 -10.16 12.82 -4.86
CA SER A 313 -11.46 12.31 -5.34
C SER A 313 -11.54 10.79 -5.25
N PHE A 314 -10.47 10.09 -5.64
CA PHE A 314 -10.37 8.64 -5.41
C PHE A 314 -10.45 8.30 -3.92
N ALA A 315 -9.81 9.07 -3.05
CA ALA A 315 -9.91 8.86 -1.60
C ALA A 315 -11.35 8.95 -1.10
N HIS A 316 -12.14 9.92 -1.56
CA HIS A 316 -13.57 9.97 -1.23
C HIS A 316 -14.35 8.75 -1.75
N VAL A 317 -14.13 8.34 -3.01
CA VAL A 317 -14.84 7.21 -3.61
C VAL A 317 -14.50 5.88 -2.91
N TYR A 318 -13.22 5.61 -2.67
CA TYR A 318 -12.77 4.38 -2.01
C TYR A 318 -13.12 4.35 -0.53
N ASN A 319 -13.10 5.50 0.16
CA ASN A 319 -13.55 5.60 1.53
C ASN A 319 -15.07 5.32 1.64
N TYR A 320 -15.89 5.87 0.74
CA TYR A 320 -17.32 5.52 0.68
C TYR A 320 -17.56 4.02 0.48
N GLY A 321 -16.72 3.37 -0.33
CA GLY A 321 -16.77 1.93 -0.55
C GLY A 321 -16.11 1.06 0.53
N GLY A 322 -15.56 1.64 1.60
CA GLY A 322 -14.85 0.91 2.65
C GLY A 322 -13.55 0.24 2.19
N LYS A 323 -12.90 0.76 1.15
CA LYS A 323 -11.68 0.18 0.54
C LYS A 323 -10.48 1.12 0.60
N MET A 324 -10.38 1.92 1.66
CA MET A 324 -9.35 2.95 1.74
C MET A 324 -7.92 2.37 1.75
N ASN A 325 -7.72 1.21 2.40
CA ASN A 325 -6.46 0.47 2.35
C ASN A 325 -6.08 0.07 0.91
N VAL A 326 -7.03 -0.48 0.14
CA VAL A 326 -6.82 -0.88 -1.26
C VAL A 326 -6.37 0.32 -2.10
N LEU A 327 -6.95 1.50 -1.89
CA LEU A 327 -6.50 2.71 -2.58
C LEU A 327 -5.04 3.04 -2.24
N ILE A 328 -4.69 3.07 -0.95
CA ILE A 328 -3.32 3.40 -0.51
C ILE A 328 -2.32 2.41 -1.10
N GLU A 329 -2.62 1.11 -1.01
CA GLU A 329 -1.82 0.02 -1.56
C GLU A 329 -1.64 0.17 -3.08
N GLN A 330 -2.70 0.43 -3.84
CA GLN A 330 -2.63 0.60 -5.29
C GLN A 330 -1.83 1.83 -5.73
N VAL A 331 -2.01 2.97 -5.04
CA VAL A 331 -1.23 4.19 -5.34
C VAL A 331 0.25 3.98 -5.03
N LEU A 332 0.58 3.36 -3.89
CA LEU A 332 1.95 3.02 -3.54
C LEU A 332 2.58 2.04 -4.52
N LEU A 333 1.86 0.97 -4.84
CA LEU A 333 2.29 -0.02 -5.82
C LEU A 333 2.59 0.65 -7.16
N TYR A 334 1.70 1.53 -7.62
CA TYR A 334 1.87 2.26 -8.87
C TYR A 334 3.16 3.09 -8.86
N ASP A 335 3.34 3.96 -7.86
CA ASP A 335 4.51 4.82 -7.79
C ASP A 335 5.82 4.03 -7.65
N LEU A 336 5.84 2.99 -6.80
CA LEU A 336 7.04 2.21 -6.50
C LEU A 336 7.47 1.31 -7.66
N THR A 337 6.53 0.82 -8.47
CA THR A 337 6.82 0.00 -9.66
C THR A 337 7.32 0.83 -10.85
N HIS A 338 6.97 2.12 -10.90
CA HIS A 338 7.36 3.04 -11.96
C HIS A 338 8.51 3.97 -11.55
N LEU A 339 9.29 3.59 -10.51
CA LEU A 339 10.46 4.35 -10.08
C LEU A 339 11.53 4.38 -11.17
N THR A 340 11.80 5.58 -11.67
CA THR A 340 12.90 5.86 -12.61
C THR A 340 14.12 6.48 -11.91
N CYS A 341 14.06 6.63 -10.59
CA CYS A 341 15.07 7.27 -9.76
C CYS A 341 15.35 6.45 -8.49
N THR A 342 16.36 6.84 -7.72
CA THR A 342 16.65 6.19 -6.44
C THR A 342 15.52 6.44 -5.44
N LEU A 343 15.35 5.55 -4.46
CA LEU A 343 14.29 5.71 -3.45
C LEU A 343 14.41 7.04 -2.67
N ASN A 344 15.63 7.51 -2.41
CA ASN A 344 15.87 8.78 -1.74
C ASN A 344 15.45 9.99 -2.60
N GLU A 345 15.68 9.93 -3.91
CA GLU A 345 15.20 10.95 -4.84
C GLU A 345 13.67 10.93 -4.94
N TYR A 346 13.05 9.75 -4.93
CA TYR A 346 11.60 9.61 -4.93
C TYR A 346 10.95 10.24 -3.69
N ILE A 347 11.49 9.99 -2.49
CA ILE A 347 11.00 10.56 -1.23
C ILE A 347 10.94 12.09 -1.28
N SER A 348 11.94 12.71 -1.91
CA SER A 348 12.07 14.16 -1.97
C SER A 348 11.19 14.81 -3.05
N LYS A 349 10.71 14.03 -4.02
CA LYS A 349 9.88 14.53 -5.13
C LYS A 349 8.38 14.43 -4.80
N PRO A 350 7.53 15.28 -5.40
CA PRO A 350 6.09 15.06 -5.39
C PRO A 350 5.76 13.69 -6.00
N SER A 351 4.88 12.94 -5.34
CA SER A 351 4.39 11.64 -5.82
C SER A 351 2.91 11.46 -5.52
N HIS A 352 2.24 10.54 -6.21
CA HIS A 352 0.83 10.28 -5.97
C HIS A 352 0.61 9.73 -4.55
N ALA A 353 1.50 8.85 -4.08
CA ALA A 353 1.44 8.31 -2.73
C ALA A 353 1.65 9.39 -1.67
N LYS A 354 2.64 10.28 -1.86
CA LYS A 354 2.89 11.41 -0.95
C LYS A 354 1.68 12.33 -0.86
N ASN A 355 1.07 12.66 -1.99
CA ASN A 355 -0.16 13.47 -2.03
C ASN A 355 -1.33 12.78 -1.31
N LEU A 356 -1.55 11.49 -1.56
CA LEU A 356 -2.63 10.72 -0.93
C LEU A 356 -2.47 10.66 0.58
N ILE A 357 -1.28 10.28 1.07
CA ILE A 357 -1.03 10.14 2.50
C ILE A 357 -1.09 11.50 3.19
N LEU A 358 -0.55 12.57 2.56
CA LEU A 358 -0.68 13.92 3.09
C LEU A 358 -2.14 14.39 3.16
N PHE A 359 -2.98 14.01 2.19
CA PHE A 359 -4.42 14.25 2.26
C PHE A 359 -5.05 13.52 3.46
N ILE A 360 -4.75 12.23 3.67
CA ILE A 360 -5.24 11.44 4.81
C ILE A 360 -4.81 12.10 6.13
N VAL A 361 -3.52 12.47 6.25
CA VAL A 361 -2.98 13.16 7.42
C VAL A 361 -3.77 14.43 7.71
N LYS A 362 -3.94 15.31 6.71
CA LYS A 362 -4.69 16.55 6.88
C LYS A 362 -6.15 16.31 7.25
N TYR A 363 -6.82 15.38 6.57
CA TYR A 363 -8.24 15.08 6.76
C TYR A 363 -8.55 14.57 8.17
N TYR A 364 -7.75 13.63 8.68
CA TYR A 364 -7.98 13.00 9.98
C TYR A 364 -7.27 13.70 11.14
N SER A 365 -6.38 14.67 10.90
CA SER A 365 -5.57 15.31 11.96
C SER A 365 -6.32 16.13 13.01
N THR A 366 -7.61 16.42 12.85
CA THR A 366 -8.36 17.32 13.75
C THR A 366 -8.17 17.01 15.25
N PRO A 367 -8.27 15.74 15.73
CA PRO A 367 -8.02 15.42 17.13
C PRO A 367 -6.57 15.72 17.56
N TYR A 368 -5.60 15.42 16.72
CA TYR A 368 -4.18 15.69 16.96
C TYR A 368 -3.91 17.21 17.06
N LEU A 369 -4.49 18.00 16.15
CA LEU A 369 -4.38 19.47 16.19
C LEU A 369 -4.92 20.04 17.50
N LYS A 370 -6.11 19.61 17.91
CA LYS A 370 -6.78 20.11 19.13
C LYS A 370 -6.05 19.68 20.42
N ASN A 371 -5.62 18.43 20.48
CA ASN A 371 -5.14 17.84 21.74
C ASN A 371 -3.64 18.00 21.97
N PHE A 372 -2.86 18.13 20.89
CA PHE A 372 -1.40 18.22 20.93
C PHE A 372 -0.89 19.59 20.45
N ILE A 373 -1.22 20.01 19.22
CA ILE A 373 -0.63 21.21 18.62
C ILE A 373 -0.90 22.46 19.45
N THR A 374 -2.13 22.64 19.96
CA THR A 374 -2.44 23.79 20.83
C THR A 374 -1.56 23.82 22.08
N LYS A 375 -1.30 22.67 22.72
CA LYS A 375 -0.44 22.57 23.91
C LYS A 375 1.02 22.83 23.58
N LEU A 376 1.49 22.27 22.46
CA LEU A 376 2.84 22.53 21.97
C LEU A 376 3.04 24.03 21.69
N ALA A 377 2.05 24.67 21.07
CA ALA A 377 2.08 26.09 20.77
C ALA A 377 2.12 26.95 22.05
N THR A 378 1.26 26.66 23.03
CA THR A 378 1.29 27.34 24.34
C THR A 378 2.66 27.20 25.00
N PHE A 379 3.24 25.99 25.02
CA PHE A 379 4.56 25.77 25.61
C PHE A 379 5.67 26.59 24.93
N ILE A 380 5.67 26.67 23.59
CA ILE A 380 6.64 27.47 22.84
C ILE A 380 6.44 28.97 23.11
N ASP A 381 5.19 29.44 23.11
CA ASP A 381 4.81 30.83 23.35
C ASP A 381 5.20 31.31 24.76
N GLU A 382 5.01 30.47 25.77
CA GLU A 382 5.38 30.75 27.16
C GLU A 382 6.89 30.68 27.43
N THR A 383 7.59 29.76 26.76
CA THR A 383 9.04 29.61 26.95
C THR A 383 9.83 30.72 26.24
N GLY A 384 9.34 31.15 25.08
CA GLY A 384 9.97 32.16 24.24
C GLY A 384 11.23 31.69 23.52
N ILE A 385 11.55 32.38 22.41
CA ILE A 385 12.81 32.23 21.68
C ILE A 385 13.36 33.62 21.38
N SER A 386 14.56 33.93 21.90
CA SER A 386 15.27 35.16 21.57
C SER A 386 16.46 34.90 20.66
N GLY A 387 16.52 35.63 19.55
CA GLY A 387 17.70 35.71 18.67
C GLY A 387 18.02 34.47 17.83
N LEU A 388 17.09 33.52 17.65
CA LEU A 388 17.37 32.34 16.82
C LEU A 388 17.68 32.75 15.36
N GLY A 389 18.90 32.42 14.90
CA GLY A 389 19.42 32.85 13.60
C GLY A 389 20.13 34.21 13.62
N THR A 390 20.33 34.81 14.80
CA THR A 390 21.08 36.05 14.99
C THR A 390 22.27 35.85 15.93
N PRO A 391 23.27 36.76 15.95
CA PRO A 391 24.40 36.69 16.88
C PRO A 391 23.99 36.74 18.37
N GLU A 392 22.83 37.29 18.68
CA GLU A 392 22.29 37.44 20.04
C GLU A 392 21.50 36.22 20.52
N VAL A 393 21.61 35.07 19.84
CA VAL A 393 20.89 33.84 20.20
C VAL A 393 21.20 33.39 21.63
N ASN A 394 20.15 33.15 22.42
CA ASN A 394 20.29 32.47 23.70
C ASN A 394 20.45 30.96 23.47
N VAL A 395 21.69 30.52 23.21
CA VAL A 395 22.03 29.12 22.87
C VAL A 395 21.43 28.13 23.87
N GLU A 396 21.65 28.32 25.17
CA GLU A 396 21.19 27.39 26.20
C GLU A 396 19.65 27.32 26.27
N GLY A 397 18.99 28.47 26.17
CA GLY A 397 17.52 28.54 26.13
C GLY A 397 16.95 27.81 24.92
N VAL A 398 17.51 28.04 23.73
CA VAL A 398 17.10 27.38 22.48
C VAL A 398 17.34 25.87 22.56
N GLU A 399 18.50 25.42 23.03
CA GLU A 399 18.80 24.00 23.17
C GLU A 399 17.82 23.27 24.10
N LYS A 400 17.48 23.91 25.23
CA LYS A 400 16.52 23.37 26.19
C LYS A 400 15.12 23.30 25.58
N LEU A 401 14.69 24.35 24.89
CA LEU A 401 13.41 24.40 24.20
C LEU A 401 13.31 23.32 23.12
N VAL A 402 14.29 23.25 22.21
CA VAL A 402 14.31 22.27 21.10
C VAL A 402 14.29 20.85 21.64
N ASN A 403 15.09 20.56 22.66
CA ASN A 403 15.08 19.25 23.30
C ASN A 403 13.69 18.89 23.87
N ASN A 404 12.99 19.83 24.48
CA ASN A 404 11.66 19.59 25.04
C ASN A 404 10.60 19.47 23.93
N VAL A 405 10.66 20.30 22.89
CA VAL A 405 9.76 20.25 21.73
C VAL A 405 9.88 18.91 21.02
N VAL A 406 11.10 18.45 20.71
CA VAL A 406 11.32 17.16 20.05
C VAL A 406 10.82 16.01 20.91
N LYS A 407 11.05 16.06 22.24
CA LYS A 407 10.48 15.08 23.16
C LYS A 407 8.95 15.12 23.14
N PHE A 408 8.31 16.28 23.22
CA PHE A 408 6.86 16.40 23.19
C PHE A 408 6.27 15.80 21.91
N ILE A 409 6.89 16.08 20.76
CA ILE A 409 6.50 15.47 19.48
C ILE A 409 6.66 13.96 19.53
N ALA A 410 7.82 13.46 19.96
CA ALA A 410 8.05 12.01 19.98
C ALA A 410 7.12 11.25 20.94
N HIS A 411 6.69 11.89 22.03
CA HIS A 411 5.74 11.27 22.97
C HIS A 411 4.28 11.45 22.53
N SER A 412 3.98 12.18 21.44
CA SER A 412 2.60 12.40 21.00
C SER A 412 2.03 11.28 20.12
N TYR A 413 2.78 10.20 19.90
CA TYR A 413 2.40 9.11 18.97
C TYR A 413 1.00 8.54 19.25
N TYR A 414 0.61 8.43 20.52
CA TYR A 414 -0.69 7.90 20.95
C TYR A 414 -1.87 8.84 20.66
N LEU A 415 -1.60 10.09 20.29
CA LEU A 415 -2.61 11.07 19.89
C LEU A 415 -2.86 11.07 18.38
N ILE A 416 -2.06 10.32 17.61
CA ILE A 416 -2.21 10.22 16.16
C ILE A 416 -3.37 9.26 15.84
N PRO A 417 -4.38 9.71 15.07
CA PRO A 417 -5.50 8.87 14.66
C PRO A 417 -5.08 7.58 13.95
N ASP A 418 -5.82 6.50 14.19
CA ASP A 418 -5.52 5.18 13.63
C ASP A 418 -5.55 5.15 12.09
N GLN A 419 -6.33 6.03 11.43
CA GLN A 419 -6.33 6.19 9.97
C GLN A 419 -4.96 6.62 9.43
N ILE A 420 -4.31 7.54 10.13
CA ILE A 420 -2.97 8.03 9.79
C ILE A 420 -1.95 6.92 10.04
N ARG A 421 -2.08 6.22 11.18
CA ARG A 421 -1.19 5.11 11.54
C ARG A 421 -1.26 3.97 10.53
N GLN A 422 -2.47 3.57 10.12
CA GLN A 422 -2.68 2.54 9.11
C GLN A 422 -2.08 2.95 7.75
N ALA A 423 -2.26 4.21 7.32
CA ALA A 423 -1.64 4.68 6.07
C ALA A 423 -0.11 4.61 6.11
N PHE A 424 0.51 4.99 7.23
CA PHE A 424 1.95 4.85 7.40
C PHE A 424 2.41 3.40 7.56
N ASN A 425 1.60 2.53 8.15
CA ASN A 425 1.87 1.10 8.23
C ASN A 425 1.89 0.43 6.85
N ILE A 426 0.94 0.78 5.97
CA ILE A 426 0.94 0.33 4.57
C ILE A 426 2.19 0.86 3.85
N LEU A 427 2.47 2.16 3.96
CA LEU A 427 3.67 2.77 3.38
C LEU A 427 4.94 2.03 3.82
N ARG A 428 5.14 1.85 5.13
CA ARG A 428 6.29 1.15 5.69
C ARG A 428 6.45 -0.26 5.13
N THR A 429 5.35 -1.02 5.06
CA THR A 429 5.35 -2.39 4.54
C THR A 429 5.81 -2.42 3.08
N TYR A 430 5.27 -1.54 2.24
CA TYR A 430 5.66 -1.44 0.84
C TYR A 430 7.11 -0.95 0.64
N LEU A 431 7.58 0.01 1.44
CA LEU A 431 8.98 0.44 1.41
C LEU A 431 9.94 -0.68 1.84
N SER A 432 9.53 -1.48 2.82
CA SER A 432 10.29 -2.65 3.28
C SER A 432 10.38 -3.73 2.20
N LEU A 433 9.33 -3.89 1.40
CA LEU A 433 9.32 -4.79 0.22
C LEU A 433 10.26 -4.33 -0.91
N ILE A 434 10.53 -3.02 -1.03
CA ILE A 434 11.41 -2.51 -2.09
C ILE A 434 12.88 -2.48 -1.66
N ALA A 435 13.20 -1.88 -0.52
CA ALA A 435 14.59 -1.58 -0.14
C ALA A 435 15.01 -2.08 1.25
N ASN A 436 14.07 -2.58 2.08
CA ASN A 436 14.28 -2.99 3.48
C ASN A 436 15.29 -2.11 4.25
N ASN A 437 15.14 -0.79 4.16
CA ASN A 437 16.12 0.18 4.67
C ASN A 437 15.51 1.09 5.74
N THR A 438 16.12 1.11 6.92
CA THR A 438 15.64 1.91 8.07
C THR A 438 15.61 3.40 7.75
N LEU A 439 16.67 3.93 7.13
CA LEU A 439 16.78 5.35 6.82
C LEU A 439 15.71 5.78 5.81
N SER A 440 15.51 5.02 4.74
CA SER A 440 14.50 5.35 3.72
C SER A 440 13.08 5.34 4.29
N ILE A 441 12.75 4.38 5.17
CA ILE A 441 11.45 4.34 5.86
C ILE A 441 11.26 5.59 6.73
N TYR A 442 12.26 5.91 7.56
CA TYR A 442 12.23 7.13 8.38
C TYR A 442 12.06 8.38 7.52
N GLN A 443 12.87 8.52 6.47
CA GLN A 443 12.86 9.71 5.62
C GLN A 443 11.49 9.90 4.97
N PHE A 444 10.83 8.84 4.51
CA PHE A 444 9.50 8.97 3.90
C PHE A 444 8.45 9.43 4.92
N ILE A 445 8.40 8.78 6.09
CA ILE A 445 7.43 9.11 7.14
C ILE A 445 7.69 10.53 7.66
N SER A 446 8.96 10.88 7.89
CA SER A 446 9.38 12.22 8.32
C SER A 446 9.02 13.29 7.29
N GLU A 447 9.28 13.02 6.00
CA GLU A 447 8.96 13.94 4.92
C GLU A 447 7.47 14.30 4.90
N ILE A 448 6.58 13.31 5.04
CA ILE A 448 5.12 13.56 5.05
C ILE A 448 4.68 14.18 6.38
N PHE A 449 4.99 13.54 7.50
CA PHE A 449 4.38 13.89 8.79
C PHE A 449 5.08 15.07 9.47
N LEU A 450 6.41 15.04 9.53
CA LEU A 450 7.18 16.05 10.25
C LEU A 450 7.45 17.29 9.37
N LYS A 451 7.82 17.08 8.10
CA LYS A 451 8.28 18.16 7.20
C LYS A 451 7.21 18.78 6.33
N ASP A 452 6.20 18.03 5.88
CA ASP A 452 5.10 18.60 5.10
C ASP A 452 3.92 19.00 5.98
N PHE A 453 3.56 18.18 6.97
CA PHE A 453 2.41 18.45 7.83
C PHE A 453 2.76 19.32 9.05
N LEU A 454 3.62 18.84 9.95
CA LEU A 454 3.92 19.54 11.20
C LEU A 454 4.65 20.87 10.98
N TYR A 455 5.68 20.90 10.13
CA TYR A 455 6.38 22.12 9.75
C TYR A 455 5.42 23.19 9.19
N SER A 456 4.53 22.82 8.26
CA SER A 456 3.54 23.75 7.69
C SER A 456 2.59 24.32 8.75
N ILE A 457 2.22 23.53 9.76
CA ILE A 457 1.40 24.00 10.89
C ILE A 457 2.16 25.02 11.73
N LEU A 458 3.43 24.78 12.02
CA LEU A 458 4.25 25.69 12.81
C LEU A 458 4.47 27.01 12.07
N LEU A 459 4.64 26.99 10.74
CA LEU A 459 4.76 28.22 9.96
C LEU A 459 3.51 29.11 9.99
N ASP A 460 2.32 28.52 10.11
CA ASP A 460 1.03 29.23 10.15
C ASP A 460 0.28 28.95 11.46
N ILE A 461 1.00 29.04 12.60
CA ILE A 461 0.47 28.56 13.87
C ILE A 461 -0.81 29.27 14.30
N LYS A 462 -0.98 30.56 13.97
CA LYS A 462 -2.17 31.35 14.35
C LYS A 462 -3.47 30.77 13.79
N LYS A 463 -3.42 30.09 12.65
CA LYS A 463 -4.57 29.40 12.07
C LYS A 463 -5.04 28.23 12.94
N PHE A 464 -4.11 27.56 13.62
CA PHE A 464 -4.36 26.32 14.38
C PHE A 464 -4.43 26.55 15.90
N ALA A 465 -3.75 27.58 16.41
CA ALA A 465 -3.75 28.01 17.80
C ALA A 465 -3.89 29.55 17.87
N PRO A 466 -5.11 30.09 17.71
CA PRO A 466 -5.34 31.55 17.65
C PRO A 466 -4.97 32.32 18.93
N THR A 467 -4.79 31.62 20.04
CA THR A 467 -4.47 32.20 21.36
C THR A 467 -3.00 32.54 21.55
N VAL A 468 -2.12 32.10 20.62
CA VAL A 468 -0.68 32.37 20.66
C VAL A 468 -0.41 33.88 20.56
N GLN A 469 0.38 34.40 21.50
CA GLN A 469 0.71 35.82 21.58
C GLN A 469 1.92 36.19 20.71
N HIS A 470 2.92 35.30 20.59
CA HIS A 470 4.18 35.54 19.88
C HIS A 470 4.34 34.58 18.67
N PRO A 471 3.54 34.72 17.60
CA PRO A 471 3.62 33.87 16.41
C PRO A 471 4.99 33.93 15.71
N GLU A 472 5.75 35.00 15.90
CA GLU A 472 7.08 35.21 15.33
C GLU A 472 8.14 34.21 15.81
N TYR A 473 7.90 33.51 16.94
CA TYR A 473 8.82 32.49 17.44
C TYR A 473 8.80 31.21 16.60
N PHE A 474 7.71 30.95 15.89
CA PHE A 474 7.49 29.66 15.25
C PHE A 474 8.23 29.47 13.94
N PRO A 475 8.29 30.44 12.99
CA PRO A 475 9.04 30.27 11.75
C PRO A 475 10.52 29.91 11.92
N PRO A 476 11.33 30.61 12.74
CA PRO A 476 12.74 30.24 12.91
C PRO A 476 12.90 28.88 13.62
N LEU A 477 12.04 28.57 14.61
CA LEU A 477 12.03 27.25 15.24
C LEU A 477 11.66 26.15 14.25
N ALA A 478 10.65 26.37 13.41
CA ALA A 478 10.21 25.41 12.41
C ALA A 478 11.34 25.09 11.41
N ARG A 479 12.12 26.09 10.99
CA ARG A 479 13.30 25.90 10.12
C ARG A 479 14.37 25.04 10.81
N LEU A 480 14.68 25.30 12.08
CA LEU A 480 15.60 24.47 12.85
C LEU A 480 15.07 23.03 13.00
N LEU A 481 13.79 22.87 13.32
CA LEU A 481 13.15 21.56 13.42
C LEU A 481 13.16 20.81 12.09
N TYR A 482 13.00 21.50 10.96
CA TYR A 482 13.09 20.89 9.63
C TYR A 482 14.46 20.23 9.38
N VAL A 483 15.55 20.89 9.79
CA VAL A 483 16.91 20.33 9.74
C VAL A 483 17.02 19.08 10.64
N ILE A 484 16.49 19.17 11.86
CA ILE A 484 16.48 18.06 12.83
C ILE A 484 15.67 16.86 12.33
N PHE A 485 14.48 17.09 11.78
CA PHE A 485 13.60 16.06 11.20
C PHE A 485 14.20 15.38 9.96
N SER A 486 15.21 16.00 9.36
CA SER A 486 15.94 15.45 8.22
C SER A 486 17.22 14.71 8.65
N PHE A 487 17.46 14.56 9.97
CA PHE A 487 18.75 14.09 10.52
C PHE A 487 19.94 14.88 9.96
N GLY A 488 19.78 16.20 9.88
CA GLY A 488 20.75 17.11 9.30
C GLY A 488 21.71 17.76 10.30
N ASN A 489 22.88 18.18 9.81
CA ASN A 489 23.83 18.98 10.59
C ASN A 489 23.31 20.40 10.83
N LEU A 490 23.67 20.98 11.97
CA LEU A 490 23.32 22.34 12.34
C LEU A 490 24.35 23.31 11.74
N ASP A 491 24.30 23.48 10.43
CA ASP A 491 25.20 24.37 9.69
C ASP A 491 24.62 25.80 9.52
N GLY A 492 25.44 26.72 9.00
CA GLY A 492 25.00 28.05 8.58
C GLY A 492 24.45 28.89 9.74
N GLU A 493 23.19 29.31 9.65
CA GLU A 493 22.53 30.13 10.69
C GLU A 493 22.34 29.38 12.03
N PHE A 494 22.46 28.04 12.03
CA PHE A 494 22.33 27.20 13.22
C PHE A 494 23.68 26.72 13.79
N ALA A 495 24.81 27.09 13.19
CA ALA A 495 26.15 26.73 13.65
C ALA A 495 26.43 27.06 15.14
N PRO A 496 25.89 28.15 15.74
CA PRO A 496 26.06 28.41 17.17
C PRO A 496 25.48 27.32 18.10
N LEU A 497 24.65 26.40 17.57
CA LEU A 497 24.03 25.30 18.32
C LEU A 497 24.81 23.98 18.22
N GLU A 498 26.11 23.99 17.87
CA GLU A 498 26.94 22.77 17.71
C GLU A 498 26.88 21.79 18.92
N LYS A 499 26.69 22.28 20.14
CA LYS A 499 26.56 21.44 21.34
C LYS A 499 25.28 20.61 21.33
N LEU A 500 24.23 21.11 20.69
CA LEU A 500 22.99 20.39 20.45
C LEU A 500 23.22 19.17 19.55
N GLU A 501 24.16 19.21 18.59
CA GLU A 501 24.41 18.09 17.66
C GLU A 501 24.77 16.79 18.40
N LYS A 502 25.66 16.87 19.40
CA LYS A 502 26.02 15.71 20.23
C LYS A 502 24.80 15.12 20.94
N ARG A 503 23.85 15.98 21.36
CA ARG A 503 22.61 15.56 22.00
C ARG A 503 21.60 15.02 20.98
N LEU A 504 21.52 15.62 19.80
CA LEU A 504 20.69 15.14 18.68
C LEU A 504 21.09 13.71 18.34
N PHE A 505 22.37 13.48 18.05
CA PHE A 505 22.91 12.17 17.72
C PHE A 505 22.62 11.12 18.80
N LYS A 506 22.90 11.42 20.07
CA LYS A 506 22.84 10.43 21.15
C LYS A 506 21.43 10.18 21.71
N LYS A 507 20.53 11.16 21.63
CA LYS A 507 19.24 11.12 22.34
C LYS A 507 18.05 11.40 21.44
N LEU A 508 18.07 12.50 20.67
CA LEU A 508 16.87 12.98 20.00
C LEU A 508 16.62 12.28 18.66
N TYR A 509 17.66 11.97 17.86
CA TYR A 509 17.47 11.23 16.62
C TYR A 509 17.01 9.78 16.83
N PRO A 510 17.55 9.01 17.81
CA PRO A 510 16.97 7.72 18.18
C PRO A 510 15.50 7.83 18.56
N LEU A 511 15.13 8.86 19.33
CA LEU A 511 13.76 9.09 19.77
C LEU A 511 12.83 9.46 18.60
N LEU A 512 13.30 10.27 17.64
CA LEU A 512 12.54 10.60 16.44
C LEU A 512 12.39 9.40 15.49
N LEU A 513 13.43 8.57 15.40
CA LEU A 513 13.37 7.32 14.65
C LEU A 513 12.32 6.39 15.25
N GLU A 514 12.39 6.15 16.56
CA GLU A 514 11.40 5.37 17.30
C GLU A 514 9.99 5.92 17.07
N PHE A 515 9.78 7.23 17.24
CA PHE A 515 8.50 7.87 16.94
C PHE A 515 7.99 7.55 15.53
N ALA A 516 8.82 7.74 14.48
CA ALA A 516 8.40 7.46 13.10
C ALA A 516 8.01 5.99 12.89
N ILE A 517 8.71 5.06 13.54
CA ILE A 517 8.37 3.63 13.48
C ILE A 517 7.09 3.35 14.28
N THR A 518 6.92 3.89 15.48
CA THR A 518 5.72 3.69 16.31
C THR A 518 4.45 4.21 15.65
N ILE A 519 4.52 5.37 14.99
CA ILE A 519 3.34 5.93 14.29
C ILE A 519 3.00 5.18 13.00
N SER A 520 3.88 4.28 12.56
CA SER A 520 3.66 3.38 11.43
C SER A 520 3.43 1.93 11.88
N ASP A 521 3.28 1.68 13.17
CA ASP A 521 2.79 0.39 13.66
C ASP A 521 1.31 0.21 13.34
N HIS A 522 0.92 -1.05 13.19
CA HIS A 522 -0.47 -1.39 12.95
C HIS A 522 -1.31 -0.92 14.16
N PRO A 523 -2.43 -0.21 13.94
CA PRO A 523 -3.31 0.16 15.05
C PRO A 523 -3.90 -1.11 15.69
N ASP A 524 -4.07 -1.09 17.01
CA ASP A 524 -4.63 -2.23 17.75
C ASP A 524 -6.12 -2.44 17.46
N ASN A 525 -6.81 -1.39 17.00
CA ASN A 525 -8.23 -1.37 16.72
C ASN A 525 -8.51 -1.40 15.21
N GLU A 526 -9.68 -1.93 14.84
CA GLU A 526 -10.20 -1.76 13.50
C GLU A 526 -10.36 -0.27 13.18
N VAL A 527 -9.86 0.13 12.00
CA VAL A 527 -9.83 1.53 11.61
C VAL A 527 -11.18 1.94 11.02
N ASP A 528 -11.87 2.84 11.71
CA ASP A 528 -13.13 3.41 11.24
C ASP A 528 -12.87 4.54 10.22
N TRP A 529 -13.00 4.21 8.94
CA TRP A 529 -12.91 5.18 7.86
C TRP A 529 -14.26 5.89 7.69
N ILE A 530 -14.34 7.14 8.18
CA ILE A 530 -15.59 7.93 8.09
C ILE A 530 -15.93 8.21 6.63
N ALA A 531 -17.00 7.57 6.13
CA ALA A 531 -17.47 7.76 4.76
C ALA A 531 -17.82 9.23 4.47
N PRO A 532 -17.52 9.73 3.26
CA PRO A 532 -17.91 11.09 2.89
C PRO A 532 -19.43 11.23 2.77
N LYS A 533 -19.91 12.46 2.94
CA LYS A 533 -21.31 12.82 2.62
C LYS A 533 -21.58 12.67 1.11
N ALA A 534 -22.85 12.66 0.73
CA ALA A 534 -23.28 12.51 -0.67
C ALA A 534 -22.69 13.59 -1.61
N ASP A 535 -22.73 14.88 -1.24
CA ASP A 535 -22.24 15.94 -2.14
C ASP A 535 -20.72 15.88 -2.40
N PRO A 536 -19.84 15.65 -1.41
CA PRO A 536 -18.43 15.35 -1.67
C PRO A 536 -18.22 14.12 -2.57
N LEU A 537 -18.98 13.05 -2.37
CA LEU A 537 -18.88 11.84 -3.20
C LEU A 537 -19.27 12.12 -4.65
N ALA A 538 -20.40 12.80 -4.88
CA ALA A 538 -20.85 13.16 -6.21
C ALA A 538 -19.79 14.03 -6.93
N ARG A 539 -19.28 15.06 -6.25
CA ARG A 539 -18.19 15.92 -6.78
C ARG A 539 -16.91 15.13 -7.10
N ALA A 540 -16.55 14.17 -6.26
CA ALA A 540 -15.39 13.31 -6.50
C ALA A 540 -15.58 12.45 -7.76
N ILE A 541 -16.78 11.88 -7.96
CA ILE A 541 -17.10 11.12 -9.18
C ILE A 541 -17.06 12.04 -10.42
N GLU A 542 -17.57 13.27 -10.31
CA GLU A 542 -17.47 14.25 -11.40
C GLU A 542 -16.02 14.62 -11.74
N ASP A 543 -15.17 14.81 -10.73
CA ASP A 543 -13.77 15.18 -10.94
C ASP A 543 -12.98 14.04 -11.58
N ILE A 544 -13.29 12.78 -11.24
CA ILE A 544 -12.78 11.61 -11.96
C ILE A 544 -13.29 11.59 -13.41
N ALA A 545 -14.59 11.83 -13.64
CA ALA A 545 -15.15 11.91 -14.98
C ALA A 545 -14.48 12.98 -15.85
N LYS A 546 -14.23 14.17 -15.27
CA LYS A 546 -13.50 15.26 -15.92
C LYS A 546 -12.07 14.85 -16.26
N ALA A 547 -11.37 14.14 -15.37
CA ALA A 547 -10.02 13.66 -15.62
C ALA A 547 -9.99 12.66 -16.80
N ILE A 548 -10.94 11.73 -16.84
CA ILE A 548 -11.08 10.75 -17.94
C ILE A 548 -11.34 11.46 -19.28
N THR A 549 -12.23 12.46 -19.28
CA THR A 549 -12.68 13.15 -20.49
C THR A 549 -11.81 14.33 -20.91
N TYR A 550 -10.81 14.72 -20.11
CA TYR A 550 -9.89 15.80 -20.47
C TYR A 550 -9.01 15.42 -21.67
N ASN A 551 -8.58 14.15 -21.75
CA ASN A 551 -7.90 13.59 -22.92
C ASN A 551 -8.30 12.12 -23.13
N PRO A 552 -9.48 11.87 -23.74
CA PRO A 552 -10.06 10.53 -23.80
C PRO A 552 -9.21 9.55 -24.62
N GLN A 553 -8.46 10.03 -25.61
CA GLN A 553 -7.57 9.21 -26.43
C GLN A 553 -6.39 8.69 -25.63
N LYS A 554 -5.66 9.58 -24.93
CA LYS A 554 -4.56 9.18 -24.04
C LYS A 554 -5.03 8.28 -22.90
N PHE A 555 -6.20 8.60 -22.33
CA PHE A 555 -6.80 7.75 -21.31
C PHE A 555 -7.10 6.35 -21.83
N SER A 556 -7.74 6.23 -23.00
CA SER A 556 -8.03 4.94 -23.63
C SER A 556 -6.76 4.14 -23.89
N MET A 557 -5.69 4.78 -24.36
CA MET A 557 -4.38 4.12 -24.53
C MET A 557 -3.82 3.59 -23.21
N CYS A 558 -3.74 4.43 -22.17
CA CYS A 558 -3.25 4.01 -20.86
C CYS A 558 -4.11 2.91 -20.23
N LEU A 559 -5.42 2.95 -20.44
CA LEU A 559 -6.33 1.92 -19.97
C LEU A 559 -6.11 0.59 -20.71
N GLN A 560 -5.87 0.63 -22.03
CA GLN A 560 -5.54 -0.56 -22.80
C GLN A 560 -4.20 -1.17 -22.36
N ASP A 561 -3.20 -0.32 -22.07
CA ASP A 561 -1.92 -0.78 -21.50
C ASP A 561 -2.17 -1.52 -20.18
N VAL A 562 -2.99 -0.94 -19.28
CA VAL A 562 -3.35 -1.58 -18.01
C VAL A 562 -4.03 -2.96 -18.20
N TYR A 563 -4.84 -3.14 -19.25
CA TYR A 563 -5.48 -4.43 -19.55
C TYR A 563 -4.56 -5.46 -20.20
N THR A 564 -3.51 -5.02 -20.91
CA THR A 564 -2.63 -5.90 -21.71
C THR A 564 -1.34 -6.30 -20.98
N VAL A 565 -1.03 -5.65 -19.85
CA VAL A 565 0.13 -6.02 -19.03
C VAL A 565 -0.16 -7.30 -18.25
N ASP A 566 0.46 -8.40 -18.69
CA ASP A 566 0.33 -9.73 -18.07
C ASP A 566 1.40 -10.02 -17.00
N HIS A 567 2.46 -9.21 -16.94
CA HIS A 567 3.62 -9.43 -16.07
C HIS A 567 4.02 -8.16 -15.29
N GLY A 568 4.42 -8.35 -14.04
CA GLY A 568 4.87 -7.27 -13.14
C GLY A 568 4.26 -7.39 -11.75
N GLN A 569 4.55 -6.42 -10.90
CA GLN A 569 4.14 -6.43 -9.50
C GLN A 569 2.62 -6.26 -9.37
N SER A 570 1.98 -7.22 -8.71
CA SER A 570 0.52 -7.21 -8.49
C SER A 570 0.17 -6.74 -7.08
N LEU A 571 -1.07 -6.28 -6.88
CA LEU A 571 -1.59 -5.95 -5.55
C LEU A 571 -1.55 -7.19 -4.65
N LEU A 572 -2.09 -8.32 -5.12
CA LEU A 572 -2.08 -9.58 -4.39
C LEU A 572 -0.66 -10.02 -4.04
N GLY A 573 0.26 -9.99 -5.00
CA GLY A 573 1.65 -10.37 -4.77
C GLY A 573 2.33 -9.47 -3.75
N SER A 574 2.13 -8.16 -3.84
CA SER A 574 2.72 -7.19 -2.90
C SER A 574 2.16 -7.34 -1.50
N ASN A 575 0.84 -7.49 -1.37
CA ASN A 575 0.19 -7.72 -0.08
C ASN A 575 0.61 -9.06 0.52
N TYR A 576 0.71 -10.11 -0.30
CA TYR A 576 1.18 -11.42 0.13
C TYR A 576 2.63 -11.36 0.62
N ALA A 577 3.54 -10.76 -0.16
CA ALA A 577 4.93 -10.56 0.24
C ALA A 577 5.05 -9.68 1.51
N GLY A 578 4.27 -8.60 1.58
CA GLY A 578 4.16 -7.72 2.75
C GLY A 578 3.70 -8.44 4.01
N MET A 579 2.76 -9.38 3.87
CA MET A 579 2.35 -10.26 4.98
C MET A 579 3.49 -11.20 5.41
N LEU A 580 4.25 -11.79 4.48
CA LEU A 580 5.37 -12.67 4.85
C LEU A 580 6.44 -11.93 5.67
N ILE A 581 6.68 -10.65 5.39
CA ILE A 581 7.60 -9.80 6.16
C ILE A 581 7.19 -9.73 7.65
N GLN A 582 5.88 -9.77 7.96
CA GLN A 582 5.37 -9.65 9.34
C GLN A 582 5.80 -10.79 10.27
N TYR A 583 6.30 -11.90 9.73
CA TYR A 583 6.77 -13.06 10.50
C TYR A 583 8.22 -12.93 10.97
N PHE A 584 8.90 -11.83 10.67
CA PHE A 584 10.29 -11.57 11.04
C PHE A 584 10.38 -10.43 12.06
N ILE A 585 11.52 -10.37 12.76
CA ILE A 585 11.79 -9.29 13.70
C ILE A 585 12.03 -7.98 12.94
N HIS A 586 11.30 -6.94 13.32
CA HIS A 586 11.50 -5.58 12.82
C HIS A 586 12.31 -4.73 13.81
N LEU A 587 12.87 -3.63 13.31
CA LEU A 587 13.49 -2.65 14.18
C LEU A 587 12.47 -2.07 15.17
N TYR A 588 12.85 -2.02 16.46
CA TYR A 588 11.99 -1.65 17.61
C TYR A 588 10.86 -2.63 17.94
N ASP A 589 10.87 -3.82 17.35
CA ASP A 589 10.00 -4.90 17.81
C ASP A 589 10.35 -5.28 19.26
N SER A 590 9.35 -5.25 20.14
CA SER A 590 9.50 -5.59 21.56
C SER A 590 9.43 -7.10 21.82
N THR A 591 9.09 -7.89 20.79
CA THR A 591 8.93 -9.33 20.93
C THR A 591 10.26 -10.04 21.19
N PRO A 592 10.29 -11.07 22.06
CA PRO A 592 11.48 -11.88 22.26
C PRO A 592 11.92 -12.57 20.97
N VAL A 593 13.22 -12.50 20.67
CA VAL A 593 13.82 -13.19 19.52
C VAL A 593 13.98 -14.68 19.83
N ALA A 594 13.63 -15.54 18.87
CA ALA A 594 13.86 -16.97 18.97
C ALA A 594 15.37 -17.30 19.08
N VAL A 595 15.72 -18.22 19.97
CA VAL A 595 17.08 -18.78 20.05
C VAL A 595 17.13 -20.04 19.21
N GLU A 596 17.72 -19.96 18.02
CA GLU A 596 17.94 -21.14 17.18
C GLU A 596 18.95 -22.07 17.85
N GLY A 597 18.46 -23.21 18.36
CA GLY A 597 19.33 -24.30 18.78
C GLY A 597 20.06 -24.89 17.57
N PRO A 598 21.22 -25.56 17.75
CA PRO A 598 21.87 -26.28 16.65
C PRO A 598 20.86 -27.25 16.04
N GLU A 599 20.62 -27.15 14.73
CA GLU A 599 19.71 -28.05 14.02
C GLU A 599 20.08 -29.49 14.38
N GLU A 600 19.17 -30.16 15.09
CA GLU A 600 19.31 -31.59 15.33
C GLU A 600 19.15 -32.27 13.97
N LYS A 601 20.29 -32.56 13.32
CA LYS A 601 20.32 -33.37 12.10
C LYS A 601 19.43 -34.59 12.38
N PRO A 602 18.37 -34.83 11.58
CA PRO A 602 17.46 -35.93 11.83
C PRO A 602 18.30 -37.19 11.93
N MET A 603 18.35 -37.79 13.13
CA MET A 603 19.03 -39.05 13.31
C MET A 603 18.23 -40.09 12.53
N HIS A 604 18.65 -40.38 11.30
CA HIS A 604 18.24 -41.61 10.63
C HIS A 604 18.71 -42.77 11.50
N HIS A 605 17.83 -43.24 12.38
CA HIS A 605 18.07 -44.43 13.17
C HIS A 605 18.09 -45.62 12.21
N LYS A 606 19.27 -46.02 11.72
CA LYS A 606 19.47 -47.34 11.12
C LYS A 606 19.10 -48.39 12.17
N LEU A 607 17.95 -49.04 11.99
CA LEU A 607 17.59 -50.25 12.72
C LEU A 607 18.47 -51.39 12.19
N ILE A 608 19.39 -51.88 13.02
CA ILE A 608 20.27 -53.02 12.69
C ILE A 608 19.63 -54.28 13.28
N LYS A 609 19.56 -55.36 12.50
CA LYS A 609 19.04 -56.65 12.97
C LYS A 609 20.03 -57.29 13.96
N ALA A 610 19.50 -57.98 14.98
CA ALA A 610 20.26 -58.55 16.10
C ALA A 610 21.37 -59.54 15.71
N ASP A 611 21.19 -60.22 14.59
CA ASP A 611 22.08 -61.23 14.02
C ASP A 611 23.35 -60.65 13.38
N GLN A 612 23.44 -59.33 13.20
CA GLN A 612 24.62 -58.65 12.65
C GLN A 612 25.64 -58.20 13.71
N PHE A 613 25.41 -58.48 15.01
CA PHE A 613 26.41 -58.20 16.05
C PHE A 613 27.40 -59.37 16.17
N ASN A 614 28.68 -59.12 15.88
CA ASN A 614 29.75 -60.05 16.24
C ASN A 614 29.88 -60.09 17.78
N LYS A 615 29.97 -61.29 18.37
CA LYS A 615 30.06 -61.49 19.84
C LYS A 615 31.25 -60.76 20.48
N GLU A 616 32.29 -60.44 19.71
CA GLU A 616 33.43 -59.66 20.19
C GLU A 616 33.13 -58.16 20.35
N GLU A 617 32.28 -57.56 19.51
CA GLU A 617 31.93 -56.13 19.60
C GLU A 617 31.11 -55.80 20.86
N LEU A 618 30.39 -56.78 21.40
CA LEU A 618 29.61 -56.65 22.64
C LEU A 618 30.48 -56.61 23.90
N LYS A 619 31.76 -57.04 23.83
CA LYS A 619 32.68 -57.00 24.97
C LYS A 619 33.39 -55.66 25.13
N ASP A 620 33.39 -54.81 24.09
CA ASP A 620 34.06 -53.53 24.13
C ASP A 620 33.15 -52.47 24.80
N LYS A 621 33.66 -51.78 25.83
CA LYS A 621 32.89 -51.02 26.84
C LYS A 621 32.16 -49.74 26.33
N LYS A 622 31.83 -49.64 25.04
CA LYS A 622 31.16 -48.47 24.42
C LYS A 622 29.64 -48.63 24.25
N ILE A 623 29.06 -49.80 24.51
CA ILE A 623 27.61 -50.04 24.37
C ILE A 623 27.02 -50.28 25.77
N ARG A 624 26.37 -49.27 26.36
CA ARG A 624 25.80 -49.38 27.72
C ARG A 624 24.30 -49.66 27.79
N LYS A 625 23.54 -49.53 26.70
CA LYS A 625 22.10 -49.80 26.76
C LYS A 625 21.56 -50.31 25.45
N VAL A 626 21.12 -51.56 25.48
CA VAL A 626 20.30 -52.19 24.45
C VAL A 626 18.84 -51.96 24.87
N VAL A 627 18.13 -51.05 24.21
CA VAL A 627 16.70 -50.85 24.47
C VAL A 627 15.92 -51.88 23.65
N LYS A 628 15.22 -52.78 24.34
CA LYS A 628 14.37 -53.79 23.72
C LYS A 628 13.12 -53.10 23.17
N TYR A 629 12.94 -53.16 21.85
CA TYR A 629 11.66 -52.83 21.22
C TYR A 629 10.97 -54.14 20.88
N ASP A 630 9.86 -54.44 21.56
CA ASP A 630 8.91 -55.45 21.08
C ASP A 630 8.02 -54.74 20.05
N LYS A 631 8.28 -55.00 18.77
CA LYS A 631 7.40 -54.54 17.70
C LYS A 631 6.21 -55.51 17.69
N ASN A 632 5.06 -55.09 18.24
CA ASN A 632 3.81 -55.80 18.03
C ASN A 632 3.38 -55.60 16.58
N GLU A 633 3.96 -56.38 15.66
CA GLU A 633 3.33 -56.63 14.38
C GLU A 633 2.20 -57.64 14.64
N ALA A 634 0.97 -57.25 14.32
CA ALA A 634 -0.21 -58.10 14.44
C ALA A 634 -0.02 -59.35 13.56
N ALA A 635 0.48 -60.43 14.16
CA ALA A 635 0.51 -61.73 13.54
C ALA A 635 -0.90 -62.31 13.57
N ALA A 636 -1.41 -62.74 12.42
CA ALA A 636 -2.65 -63.49 12.31
C ALA A 636 -2.59 -64.74 13.23
N PRO A 637 -3.68 -65.11 13.92
CA PRO A 637 -3.67 -66.24 14.83
C PRO A 637 -3.36 -67.54 14.07
N GLY A 638 -2.19 -68.14 14.33
CA GLY A 638 -1.79 -69.44 13.78
C GLY A 638 -0.36 -69.56 13.23
N SER A 639 0.43 -68.48 13.13
CA SER A 639 1.81 -68.55 12.63
C SER A 639 2.83 -68.89 13.74
N PRO A 640 3.73 -69.90 13.56
CA PRO A 640 4.75 -70.27 14.54
C PRO A 640 6.04 -69.43 14.43
N ASP A 641 5.95 -68.16 14.00
CA ASP A 641 7.13 -67.30 13.88
C ASP A 641 7.50 -66.58 15.19
N LYS A 642 8.72 -66.86 15.66
CA LYS A 642 9.29 -66.28 16.88
C LYS A 642 9.45 -64.75 16.76
N PRO A 643 9.25 -63.98 17.84
CA PRO A 643 9.40 -62.51 17.83
C PRO A 643 10.81 -62.09 17.38
N LYS A 644 10.89 -61.22 16.36
CA LYS A 644 12.14 -60.64 15.87
C LYS A 644 12.63 -59.55 16.82
N LYS A 645 13.84 -59.70 17.35
CA LYS A 645 14.47 -58.72 18.26
C LYS A 645 15.23 -57.67 17.46
N TYR A 646 14.94 -56.39 17.70
CA TYR A 646 15.68 -55.25 17.14
C TYR A 646 16.42 -54.50 18.24
N TYR A 647 17.60 -53.97 17.92
CA TYR A 647 18.44 -53.25 18.87
C TYR A 647 18.84 -51.88 18.33
N LYS A 648 18.68 -50.84 19.17
CA LYS A 648 19.10 -49.46 18.86
C LYS A 648 20.53 -49.22 19.36
N LYS A 649 21.46 -48.85 18.47
CA LYS A 649 22.82 -48.45 18.82
C LYS A 649 22.78 -47.03 19.42
N VAL A 650 23.24 -46.87 20.66
CA VAL A 650 23.37 -45.56 21.32
C VAL A 650 24.86 -45.28 21.57
N THR A 651 25.44 -44.37 20.80
CA THR A 651 26.82 -43.88 21.01
C THR A 651 26.79 -42.56 21.78
N LYS A 652 27.56 -42.45 22.87
CA LYS A 652 27.65 -41.23 23.68
C LYS A 652 28.44 -40.16 22.90
N LYS A 653 27.88 -38.95 22.76
CA LYS A 653 28.65 -37.73 22.45
C LYS A 653 29.56 -37.43 23.64
N VAL A 654 30.85 -37.22 23.38
CA VAL A 654 31.80 -36.68 24.36
C VAL A 654 31.38 -35.24 24.68
N PRO A 655 31.33 -34.81 25.96
CA PRO A 655 31.07 -33.40 26.27
C PRO A 655 32.21 -32.54 25.74
N ARG A 656 31.91 -31.54 24.91
CA ARG A 656 32.85 -30.45 24.60
C ARG A 656 32.90 -29.54 25.83
N ASN A 657 33.87 -29.77 26.70
CA ASN A 657 34.39 -28.74 27.59
C ASN A 657 35.73 -28.26 27.03
N GLN A 658 35.91 -26.94 27.02
CA GLN A 658 37.17 -26.18 26.87
C GLN A 658 37.76 -26.05 25.45
N VAL A 659 37.50 -24.90 24.81
CA VAL A 659 38.56 -24.01 24.30
C VAL A 659 38.11 -22.57 24.62
N VAL A 660 39.06 -21.79 25.15
CA VAL A 660 38.96 -20.41 25.66
C VAL A 660 38.41 -19.43 24.64
#